data_AF-A0A348NYB4-F1
#
_entry.id   AF-A0A348NYB4-F1
#
_cell.length_a   1.000
_cell.length_b   1.000
_cell.length_c   1.000
_cell.angle_alpha   90.00
_cell.angle_beta   90.00
_cell.angle_gamma   90.00
#
_symmetry.space_group_name_H-M   'P 1'
#
loop_
_entity.id
_entity.type
_entity.pdbx_description
1 polymer ?
#
loop_
_entity_poly.entity_id
_entity_poly.type
_entity_poly.pdbx_seq_one_letter_code
_entity_poly.pdbx_strand_id
1 'polypeptide(L)'
;MKNLPVVLLCFFTVLYSAISQEELVRIENNGYYSDIKVSEYGIIATNNLDNALYLINNGTVQTLLENPGCGRYFTLYRDNIGFKLIDPETGLQSPAVLNINSGKVTELFRRSRNCGQVSFSNNGRTAFTVEEYLYIIYPDNSTKTFSIGTYSNLSPISPDGNFVCFHDEKQNLFIIDLNSGITKQTTENGEFINQKWSPDSKKIAYQSLSGKLSVYDTSYSSIEDFSHVRDFSWASGTSILMTKTTHDEQNLISSEIYELNVESRYEISLTATKDIYERSPVSFNGRLYFEDLGTNSIISADFSDKLSDTLIEFNGTNDLRMKPVKINRDLSKDMLVVPYINQVYSTDSYVHRYGCCAATTCAMVLAYYKIIPHWKSSNNNWAHVIYDWYYYNNFAFSIPYPTGGTGGGDGYMWNDNGNGGSSPSTNQKYYLQLHRLASSQYWSNWWTVISNDITNGNPHPMCVMITESGHLILPIGIADASQQLMYYNDPYGNKNIAYPSTDGAGVLYDWPGFNTGHASLVAVAWTTSAVGNKPSAPDEDVNDLQLAYGTDYSDFDNNNNGFWMSADGTTGMKYWRNIDDGSNSYWWTGAMTATTIDDYSACWNPDITVAGNYKVEAFIPVNTEVVTNAKYQIRHNSLVDVVRVDQSANGGTWVNLGTYYFTGTDNEFIYLGDATGSKEIKLSHEENEKITYKILYDKIRFTIQVPGFTSGGDWEYGTDSVTGSVSGGNIWGTVMNANHTDNTNSSLLYDVPGTSLSANSILTFDHWYIAESSGTGTTAYDGGNVKISSNGGSFWEILYPLPDYSHTISTAYANPMPGEPAYSGNSGGWVRAAFDLSTFAGSDVIIKWQFGSDAIYNYRGWYLDNISVSVMPEPENVQTTSAGSTISITWDAVPDATEYIIYASDLPDGVFTPLDTSAINSWTGNSDAQKKFYKVSAVLQYDK
;
A
#
# COMPACT_ATOMS: atom_id res chain seq x y z
N MET A 1 26.59 45.54 -61.28
CA MET A 1 27.06 45.14 -59.94
C MET A 1 26.42 46.08 -58.94
N LYS A 2 25.15 45.83 -58.59
CA LYS A 2 24.67 45.26 -57.32
C LYS A 2 24.93 46.18 -56.10
N ASN A 3 24.03 47.15 -55.92
CA ASN A 3 23.65 47.65 -54.61
C ASN A 3 22.47 46.79 -54.14
N LEU A 4 22.70 45.85 -53.22
CA LEU A 4 21.66 45.12 -52.52
C LEU A 4 21.45 45.83 -51.17
N PRO A 5 20.23 46.28 -50.81
CA PRO A 5 19.95 46.70 -49.45
C PRO A 5 19.81 45.46 -48.57
N VAL A 6 20.41 45.53 -47.39
CA VAL A 6 20.21 44.60 -46.28
C VAL A 6 18.73 44.63 -45.90
N VAL A 7 18.01 43.55 -46.20
CA VAL A 7 16.71 43.28 -45.59
C VAL A 7 17.00 42.74 -44.19
N LEU A 8 16.76 43.58 -43.19
CA LEU A 8 16.68 43.17 -41.80
C LEU A 8 15.46 42.22 -41.70
N LEU A 9 15.70 40.90 -41.71
CA LEU A 9 14.68 39.94 -41.30
C LEU A 9 14.47 40.13 -39.80
N CYS A 10 13.50 40.95 -39.43
CA CYS A 10 12.91 40.87 -38.10
C CYS A 10 12.22 39.50 -38.01
N PHE A 11 12.86 38.54 -37.34
CA PHE A 11 12.15 37.41 -36.77
C PHE A 11 11.19 37.98 -35.72
N PHE A 12 9.94 38.22 -36.10
CA PHE A 12 8.87 38.20 -35.12
C PHE A 12 8.75 36.74 -34.69
N THR A 13 9.33 36.41 -33.54
CA THR A 13 8.84 35.29 -32.75
C THR A 13 7.38 35.59 -32.44
N VAL A 14 6.46 34.88 -33.10
CA VAL A 14 5.06 34.90 -32.73
C VAL A 14 4.99 34.25 -31.36
N LEU A 15 4.83 35.07 -30.32
CA LEU A 15 4.50 34.61 -28.98
C LEU A 15 3.09 34.02 -29.03
N TYR A 16 3.00 32.69 -29.01
CA TYR A 16 1.78 31.97 -28.66
C TYR A 16 1.43 32.34 -27.22
N SER A 17 0.17 32.67 -26.92
CA SER A 17 -0.28 32.63 -25.53
C SER A 17 -0.68 31.18 -25.28
N ALA A 18 0.01 30.51 -24.36
CA ALA A 18 -0.32 29.15 -23.95
C ALA A 18 -1.08 29.26 -22.61
N ILE A 19 -2.08 28.40 -22.36
CA ILE A 19 -2.71 28.35 -21.04
C ILE A 19 -1.76 27.62 -20.12
N SER A 20 -1.29 28.29 -19.07
CA SER A 20 -0.43 27.69 -18.08
C SER A 20 -1.17 26.65 -17.24
N GLN A 21 -0.42 25.70 -16.65
CA GLN A 21 -0.98 24.73 -15.71
C GLN A 21 -1.79 25.39 -14.59
N GLU A 22 -1.33 26.52 -14.05
CA GLU A 22 -2.05 27.24 -12.99
C GLU A 22 -3.40 27.78 -13.50
N GLU A 23 -3.46 28.26 -14.75
CA GLU A 23 -4.70 28.75 -15.34
C GLU A 23 -5.64 27.60 -15.71
N LEU A 24 -5.14 26.48 -16.24
CA LEU A 24 -5.92 25.26 -16.46
C LEU A 24 -6.58 24.77 -15.16
N VAL A 25 -5.87 24.90 -14.03
CA VAL A 25 -6.38 24.53 -12.70
C VAL A 25 -7.48 25.49 -12.24
N ARG A 26 -7.37 26.79 -12.54
CA ARG A 26 -8.43 27.75 -12.27
C ARG A 26 -9.67 27.43 -13.10
N ILE A 27 -9.48 27.12 -14.39
CA ILE A 27 -10.55 26.72 -15.32
C ILE A 27 -11.25 25.45 -14.81
N GLU A 28 -10.50 24.42 -14.40
CA GLU A 28 -11.05 23.19 -13.82
C GLU A 28 -11.86 23.44 -12.55
N ASN A 29 -11.40 24.32 -11.65
CA ASN A 29 -12.11 24.61 -10.40
C ASN A 29 -13.37 25.46 -10.59
N ASN A 30 -13.34 26.40 -11.55
CA ASN A 30 -14.50 27.21 -11.90
C ASN A 30 -15.59 26.38 -12.61
N GLY A 31 -15.16 25.31 -13.27
CA GLY A 31 -16.01 24.44 -14.07
C GLY A 31 -16.30 25.04 -15.45
N TYR A 32 -16.45 24.15 -16.42
CA TYR A 32 -16.72 24.47 -17.81
C TYR A 32 -17.73 23.47 -18.39
N TYR A 33 -18.41 23.85 -19.46
CA TYR A 33 -19.28 22.94 -20.21
C TYR A 33 -18.45 21.93 -21.01
N SER A 34 -18.95 20.70 -21.18
CA SER A 34 -18.34 19.58 -21.90
C SER A 34 -19.38 18.71 -22.63
N ASP A 35 -18.91 17.88 -23.57
CA ASP A 35 -19.68 16.91 -24.38
C ASP A 35 -20.99 17.49 -24.96
N ILE A 36 -20.89 18.66 -25.60
CA ILE A 36 -22.05 19.30 -26.23
C ILE A 36 -22.73 18.41 -27.28
N LYS A 37 -24.06 18.42 -27.27
CA LYS A 37 -24.92 17.83 -28.30
C LYS A 37 -25.99 18.82 -28.68
N VAL A 38 -26.27 18.96 -29.98
CA VAL A 38 -27.22 19.95 -30.49
C VAL A 38 -28.48 19.24 -30.99
N SER A 39 -29.63 19.83 -30.69
CA SER A 39 -30.95 19.35 -31.11
C SER A 39 -31.86 20.51 -31.50
N GLU A 40 -33.08 20.20 -31.95
CA GLU A 40 -34.12 21.20 -32.20
C GLU A 40 -34.56 21.97 -30.93
N TYR A 41 -34.24 21.45 -29.73
CA TYR A 41 -34.57 22.08 -28.44
C TYR A 41 -33.50 23.04 -27.94
N GLY A 42 -32.30 23.02 -28.53
CA GLY A 42 -31.13 23.78 -28.10
C GLY A 42 -29.88 22.90 -27.98
N ILE A 43 -28.88 23.43 -27.28
CA ILE A 43 -27.59 22.77 -27.01
C ILE A 43 -27.69 22.12 -25.63
N ILE A 44 -27.46 20.81 -25.57
CA ILE A 44 -27.37 20.05 -24.32
C ILE A 44 -25.89 19.91 -24.00
N ALA A 45 -25.50 20.20 -22.78
CA ALA A 45 -24.12 20.08 -22.31
C ALA A 45 -24.08 19.46 -20.92
N THR A 46 -22.91 18.94 -20.54
CA THR A 46 -22.59 18.60 -19.14
C THR A 46 -21.51 19.55 -18.60
N ASN A 47 -21.17 19.46 -17.31
CA ASN A 47 -19.99 20.11 -16.74
C ASN A 47 -18.77 19.18 -16.74
N ASN A 48 -17.60 19.73 -16.42
CA ASN A 48 -16.30 19.04 -16.35
C ASN A 48 -16.24 17.84 -15.37
N LEU A 49 -17.24 17.67 -14.50
CA LEU A 49 -17.36 16.53 -13.59
C LEU A 49 -18.39 15.48 -14.06
N ASP A 50 -19.01 15.70 -15.21
CA ASP A 50 -20.05 14.86 -15.81
C ASP A 50 -21.27 14.61 -14.91
N ASN A 51 -21.56 15.50 -13.96
CA ASN A 51 -22.55 15.26 -12.90
C ASN A 51 -23.83 16.11 -13.00
N ALA A 52 -23.94 16.90 -14.06
CA ALA A 52 -25.11 17.70 -14.33
C ALA A 52 -25.39 17.79 -15.83
N LEU A 53 -26.67 17.85 -16.20
CA LEU A 53 -27.12 18.08 -17.58
C LEU A 53 -27.76 19.46 -17.67
N TYR A 54 -27.39 20.22 -18.70
CA TYR A 54 -27.87 21.57 -18.96
C TYR A 54 -28.51 21.67 -20.33
N LEU A 55 -29.53 22.50 -20.46
CA LEU A 55 -30.08 22.97 -21.72
C LEU A 55 -29.72 24.44 -21.91
N ILE A 56 -29.06 24.74 -23.02
CA ILE A 56 -28.66 26.08 -23.43
C ILE A 56 -29.47 26.44 -24.68
N ASN A 57 -30.28 27.48 -24.56
CA ASN A 57 -31.14 27.95 -25.65
C ASN A 57 -31.24 29.48 -25.62
N ASN A 58 -30.99 30.13 -26.76
CA ASN A 58 -30.99 31.59 -26.92
C ASN A 58 -30.18 32.33 -25.85
N GLY A 59 -28.98 31.83 -25.53
CA GLY A 59 -28.10 32.39 -24.51
C GLY A 59 -28.55 32.18 -23.06
N THR A 60 -29.65 31.44 -22.82
CA THR A 60 -30.14 31.10 -21.47
C THR A 60 -29.80 29.66 -21.12
N VAL A 61 -29.42 29.43 -19.85
CA VAL A 61 -29.07 28.11 -19.33
C VAL A 61 -30.15 27.62 -18.37
N GLN A 62 -30.57 26.37 -18.54
CA GLN A 62 -31.42 25.64 -17.61
C GLN A 62 -30.72 24.37 -17.15
N THR A 63 -30.55 24.19 -15.84
CA THR A 63 -30.18 22.88 -15.28
C THR A 63 -31.34 21.92 -15.44
N LEU A 64 -31.12 20.82 -16.15
CA LEU A 64 -32.13 19.78 -16.37
C LEU A 64 -32.08 18.70 -15.27
N LEU A 65 -30.87 18.29 -14.87
CA LEU A 65 -30.67 17.24 -13.87
C LEU A 65 -29.29 17.38 -13.22
N GLU A 66 -29.22 17.11 -11.92
CA GLU A 66 -27.98 16.94 -11.15
C GLU A 66 -27.97 15.52 -10.55
N ASN A 67 -27.03 14.69 -10.99
CA ASN A 67 -26.88 13.32 -10.51
C ASN A 67 -25.46 12.79 -10.84
N PRO A 68 -24.82 11.99 -9.98
CA PRO A 68 -23.46 11.52 -10.23
C PRO A 68 -23.31 10.84 -11.60
N GLY A 69 -22.39 11.33 -12.43
CA GLY A 69 -22.09 10.77 -13.75
C GLY A 69 -23.21 10.86 -14.79
N CYS A 70 -24.31 11.60 -14.56
CA CYS A 70 -25.44 11.63 -15.48
C CYS A 70 -25.12 12.30 -16.84
N GLY A 71 -24.13 13.18 -16.85
CA GLY A 71 -23.63 13.82 -18.06
C GLY A 71 -22.61 12.98 -18.82
N ARG A 72 -22.13 11.86 -18.26
CA ARG A 72 -21.14 11.03 -18.94
C ARG A 72 -21.81 10.14 -19.98
N TYR A 73 -21.32 10.17 -21.22
CA TYR A 73 -21.79 9.31 -22.32
C TYR A 73 -23.30 9.39 -22.58
N PHE A 74 -23.95 10.51 -22.25
CA PHE A 74 -25.37 10.67 -22.52
C PHE A 74 -25.64 10.59 -24.02
N THR A 75 -26.84 10.18 -24.39
CA THR A 75 -27.28 10.14 -25.78
C THR A 75 -28.56 10.92 -25.96
N LEU A 76 -28.83 11.37 -27.18
CA LEU A 76 -29.99 12.19 -27.49
C LEU A 76 -30.83 11.54 -28.59
N TYR A 77 -32.14 11.49 -28.37
CA TYR A 77 -33.12 11.15 -29.39
C TYR A 77 -34.35 12.02 -29.24
N ARG A 78 -34.54 12.94 -30.18
CA ARG A 78 -35.61 13.96 -30.15
C ARG A 78 -35.56 14.74 -28.84
N ASP A 79 -36.62 14.70 -28.04
CA ASP A 79 -36.74 15.37 -26.75
C ASP A 79 -36.31 14.49 -25.56
N ASN A 80 -35.59 13.40 -25.79
CA ASN A 80 -35.17 12.47 -24.75
C ASN A 80 -33.66 12.38 -24.65
N ILE A 81 -33.16 12.48 -23.42
CA ILE A 81 -31.77 12.26 -23.04
C ILE A 81 -31.68 10.90 -22.35
N GLY A 82 -30.89 10.01 -22.92
CA GLY A 82 -30.57 8.70 -22.34
C GLY A 82 -29.31 8.83 -21.51
N PHE A 83 -29.37 8.37 -20.26
CA PHE A 83 -28.27 8.46 -19.32
C PHE A 83 -28.32 7.33 -18.28
N LYS A 84 -27.33 7.28 -17.41
CA LYS A 84 -27.31 6.41 -16.24
C LYS A 84 -27.66 7.20 -14.99
N LEU A 85 -28.71 6.77 -14.30
CA LEU A 85 -29.10 7.31 -13.00
C LEU A 85 -28.38 6.53 -11.90
N ILE A 86 -27.65 7.23 -11.03
CA ILE A 86 -26.89 6.63 -9.93
C ILE A 86 -27.45 7.13 -8.60
N ASP A 87 -27.80 6.20 -7.73
CA ASP A 87 -28.21 6.51 -6.36
C ASP A 87 -26.97 6.84 -5.52
N PRO A 88 -26.81 8.08 -5.03
CA PRO A 88 -25.62 8.46 -4.28
C PRO A 88 -25.52 7.79 -2.91
N GLU A 89 -26.61 7.28 -2.34
CA GLU A 89 -26.59 6.66 -1.01
C GLU A 89 -26.25 5.17 -1.04
N THR A 90 -26.49 4.51 -2.17
CA THR A 90 -26.28 3.06 -2.31
C THR A 90 -25.26 2.70 -3.39
N GLY A 91 -24.95 3.62 -4.31
CA GLY A 91 -24.15 3.37 -5.50
C GLY A 91 -24.86 2.49 -6.55
N LEU A 92 -26.12 2.11 -6.33
CA LEU A 92 -26.90 1.34 -7.29
C LEU A 92 -27.32 2.22 -8.48
N GLN A 93 -27.35 1.60 -9.65
CA GLN A 93 -27.46 2.29 -10.94
C GLN A 93 -28.71 1.83 -11.68
N SER A 94 -29.31 2.69 -12.51
CA SER A 94 -30.34 2.32 -13.47
C SER A 94 -30.12 3.03 -14.81
N PRO A 95 -30.33 2.35 -15.95
CA PRO A 95 -30.56 3.05 -17.21
C PRO A 95 -31.80 3.95 -17.07
N ALA A 96 -31.71 5.19 -17.53
CA ALA A 96 -32.78 6.17 -17.38
C ALA A 96 -32.91 7.10 -18.59
N VAL A 97 -34.11 7.65 -18.74
CA VAL A 97 -34.42 8.64 -19.76
C VAL A 97 -34.98 9.89 -19.11
N LEU A 98 -34.42 11.04 -19.46
CA LEU A 98 -34.90 12.35 -19.09
C LEU A 98 -35.59 12.97 -20.32
N ASN A 99 -36.86 13.34 -20.18
CA ASN A 99 -37.57 14.08 -21.21
C ASN A 99 -37.33 15.59 -21.02
N ILE A 100 -36.77 16.24 -22.04
CA ILE A 100 -36.36 17.65 -22.02
C ILE A 100 -37.55 18.57 -21.74
N ASN A 101 -38.68 18.33 -22.40
CA ASN A 101 -39.86 19.21 -22.32
C ASN A 101 -40.57 19.13 -20.95
N SER A 102 -40.71 17.93 -20.41
CA SER A 102 -41.45 17.70 -19.15
C SER A 102 -40.57 17.71 -17.91
N GLY A 103 -39.24 17.62 -18.07
CA GLY A 103 -38.29 17.42 -16.97
C GLY A 103 -38.42 16.05 -16.28
N LYS A 104 -39.22 15.13 -16.84
CA LYS A 104 -39.49 13.83 -16.22
C LYS A 104 -38.32 12.87 -16.43
N VAL A 105 -37.77 12.36 -15.34
CA VAL A 105 -36.85 11.21 -15.33
C VAL A 105 -37.64 9.91 -15.21
N THR A 106 -37.32 8.93 -16.06
CA THR A 106 -37.92 7.58 -16.06
C THR A 106 -36.83 6.53 -16.02
N GLU A 107 -36.76 5.74 -14.94
CA GLU A 107 -35.91 4.55 -14.86
C GLU A 107 -36.44 3.46 -15.81
N LEU A 108 -35.58 2.91 -16.66
CA LEU A 108 -35.93 1.87 -17.65
C LEU A 108 -35.80 0.45 -17.10
N PHE A 109 -35.11 0.28 -15.97
CA PHE A 109 -34.91 -0.99 -15.31
C PHE A 109 -34.90 -0.79 -13.79
N ARG A 110 -35.00 -1.88 -13.02
CA ARG A 110 -34.76 -1.80 -11.58
C ARG A 110 -33.28 -1.48 -11.31
N ARG A 111 -32.98 -0.80 -10.21
CA ARG A 111 -31.59 -0.50 -9.87
C ARG A 111 -30.75 -1.77 -9.67
N SER A 112 -29.55 -1.79 -10.22
CA SER A 112 -28.58 -2.90 -10.15
C SER A 112 -27.17 -2.39 -9.87
N ARG A 113 -26.22 -3.29 -9.60
CA ARG A 113 -24.81 -2.91 -9.42
C ARG A 113 -24.19 -2.50 -10.75
N ASN A 114 -24.43 -3.28 -11.81
CA ASN A 114 -23.86 -3.03 -13.13
C ASN A 114 -24.98 -2.69 -14.12
N CYS A 115 -25.02 -1.44 -14.57
CA CYS A 115 -25.96 -0.94 -15.57
C CYS A 115 -25.21 -0.14 -16.62
N GLY A 116 -25.42 -0.38 -17.90
CA GLY A 116 -24.79 0.37 -18.98
C GLY A 116 -25.56 1.64 -19.33
N GLN A 117 -24.98 2.37 -20.29
CA GLN A 117 -25.51 3.62 -20.81
C GLN A 117 -26.64 3.39 -21.80
N VAL A 118 -27.62 4.29 -21.76
CA VAL A 118 -28.76 4.28 -22.68
C VAL A 118 -28.32 4.81 -24.04
N SER A 119 -28.69 4.09 -25.11
CA SER A 119 -28.46 4.47 -26.50
C SER A 119 -29.74 4.35 -27.31
N PHE A 120 -29.89 5.20 -28.33
CA PHE A 120 -31.07 5.24 -29.19
C PHE A 120 -30.71 5.03 -30.67
N SER A 121 -31.61 4.37 -31.39
CA SER A 121 -31.57 4.31 -32.86
C SER A 121 -32.51 5.36 -33.48
N ASN A 122 -32.34 5.66 -34.77
CA ASN A 122 -33.20 6.62 -35.47
C ASN A 122 -34.64 6.11 -35.61
N ASN A 123 -34.84 4.79 -35.60
CA ASN A 123 -36.18 4.17 -35.62
C ASN A 123 -36.82 4.02 -34.23
N GLY A 124 -36.24 4.63 -33.19
CA GLY A 124 -36.83 4.74 -31.85
C GLY A 124 -36.67 3.51 -30.96
N ARG A 125 -35.71 2.62 -31.26
CA ARG A 125 -35.31 1.55 -30.33
C ARG A 125 -34.36 2.13 -29.29
N THR A 126 -34.49 1.65 -28.05
CA THR A 126 -33.62 2.01 -26.94
C THR A 126 -32.81 0.78 -26.52
N ALA A 127 -31.50 0.92 -26.39
CA ALA A 127 -30.58 -0.14 -25.99
C ALA A 127 -29.84 0.23 -24.70
N PHE A 128 -29.65 -0.75 -23.82
CA PHE A 128 -28.81 -0.62 -22.63
C PHE A 128 -28.45 -2.01 -22.10
N THR A 129 -27.42 -2.11 -21.26
CA THR A 129 -27.06 -3.35 -20.58
C THR A 129 -27.40 -3.31 -19.09
N VAL A 130 -27.68 -4.48 -18.52
CA VAL A 130 -27.74 -4.68 -17.07
C VAL A 130 -27.12 -6.03 -16.76
N GLU A 131 -26.12 -6.04 -15.89
CA GLU A 131 -25.22 -7.19 -15.69
C GLU A 131 -24.71 -7.70 -17.06
N GLU A 132 -24.87 -8.98 -17.37
CA GLU A 132 -24.40 -9.62 -18.60
C GLU A 132 -25.41 -9.62 -19.76
N TYR A 133 -26.47 -8.81 -19.65
CA TYR A 133 -27.60 -8.83 -20.58
C TYR A 133 -27.76 -7.48 -21.29
N LEU A 134 -27.96 -7.53 -22.60
CA LEU A 134 -28.38 -6.42 -23.43
C LEU A 134 -29.92 -6.42 -23.55
N TYR A 135 -30.54 -5.27 -23.29
CA TYR A 135 -31.97 -5.04 -23.42
C TYR A 135 -32.25 -4.06 -24.57
N ILE A 136 -33.22 -4.41 -25.40
CA ILE A 136 -33.76 -3.56 -26.47
C ILE A 136 -35.23 -3.29 -26.20
N ILE A 137 -35.58 -2.03 -25.96
CA ILE A 137 -36.97 -1.56 -25.90
C ILE A 137 -37.36 -1.05 -27.29
N TYR A 138 -38.45 -1.58 -27.84
CA TYR A 138 -39.02 -1.17 -29.12
C TYR A 138 -40.00 -0.01 -28.96
N PRO A 139 -40.34 0.71 -30.05
CA PRO A 139 -41.29 1.84 -29.99
C PRO A 139 -42.68 1.51 -29.43
N ASP A 140 -43.09 0.23 -29.46
CA ASP A 140 -44.34 -0.27 -28.88
C ASP A 140 -44.22 -0.64 -27.38
N ASN A 141 -43.07 -0.33 -26.76
CA ASN A 141 -42.66 -0.70 -25.41
C ASN A 141 -42.44 -2.21 -25.17
N SER A 142 -42.47 -3.05 -26.22
CA SER A 142 -42.01 -4.43 -26.09
C SER A 142 -40.50 -4.46 -25.84
N THR A 143 -40.02 -5.46 -25.10
CA THR A 143 -38.59 -5.61 -24.77
C THR A 143 -38.06 -6.94 -25.28
N LYS A 144 -36.88 -6.94 -25.88
CA LYS A 144 -36.10 -8.14 -26.24
C LYS A 144 -34.78 -8.12 -25.49
N THR A 145 -34.34 -9.29 -25.03
CA THR A 145 -33.11 -9.44 -24.23
C THR A 145 -32.15 -10.40 -24.93
N PHE A 146 -30.85 -10.10 -24.85
CA PHE A 146 -29.77 -10.92 -25.37
C PHE A 146 -28.73 -11.13 -24.27
N SER A 147 -28.26 -12.38 -24.12
CA SER A 147 -27.10 -12.67 -23.26
C SER A 147 -25.84 -12.29 -24.03
N ILE A 148 -25.05 -11.37 -23.48
CA ILE A 148 -23.77 -10.95 -24.08
C ILE A 148 -22.55 -11.47 -23.31
N GLY A 149 -22.77 -12.11 -22.15
CA GLY A 149 -21.76 -12.86 -21.39
C GLY A 149 -20.75 -12.01 -20.63
N THR A 150 -20.95 -10.70 -20.58
CA THR A 150 -20.10 -9.72 -19.91
C THR A 150 -20.91 -8.47 -19.63
N TYR A 151 -20.54 -7.73 -18.58
CA TYR A 151 -21.00 -6.35 -18.43
C TYR A 151 -20.28 -5.45 -19.43
N SER A 152 -21.04 -4.53 -20.03
CA SER A 152 -20.54 -3.52 -20.97
C SER A 152 -21.16 -2.18 -20.62
N ASN A 153 -20.35 -1.22 -20.18
CA ASN A 153 -20.87 0.10 -19.81
C ASN A 153 -21.42 0.86 -21.04
N LEU A 154 -20.77 0.71 -22.19
CA LEU A 154 -21.23 1.30 -23.45
C LEU A 154 -21.82 0.23 -24.35
N SER A 155 -23.05 0.45 -24.83
CA SER A 155 -23.71 -0.46 -25.78
C SER A 155 -24.44 0.30 -26.90
N PRO A 156 -23.75 1.14 -27.70
CA PRO A 156 -24.43 1.96 -28.70
C PRO A 156 -25.12 1.12 -29.78
N ILE A 157 -26.40 1.41 -30.00
CA ILE A 157 -27.19 0.82 -31.08
C ILE A 157 -26.95 1.57 -32.38
N SER A 158 -26.91 0.84 -33.50
CA SER A 158 -26.76 1.43 -34.83
C SER A 158 -27.97 2.32 -35.17
N PRO A 159 -27.79 3.40 -35.96
CA PRO A 159 -28.90 4.28 -36.34
C PRO A 159 -30.08 3.56 -37.00
N ASP A 160 -29.83 2.53 -37.82
CA ASP A 160 -30.88 1.68 -38.41
C ASP A 160 -31.55 0.70 -37.41
N GLY A 161 -31.01 0.60 -36.20
CA GLY A 161 -31.51 -0.22 -35.11
C GLY A 161 -31.26 -1.72 -35.27
N ASN A 162 -30.39 -2.17 -36.18
CA ASN A 162 -30.16 -3.59 -36.45
C ASN A 162 -29.00 -4.19 -35.66
N PHE A 163 -28.05 -3.38 -35.20
CA PHE A 163 -26.84 -3.85 -34.55
C PHE A 163 -26.58 -3.11 -33.24
N VAL A 164 -25.91 -3.75 -32.29
CA VAL A 164 -25.36 -3.09 -31.10
C VAL A 164 -23.87 -3.39 -31.01
N CYS A 165 -23.08 -2.35 -30.80
CA CYS A 165 -21.66 -2.50 -30.45
C CYS A 165 -21.55 -2.50 -28.93
N PHE A 166 -20.79 -3.42 -28.34
CA PHE A 166 -20.55 -3.51 -26.90
C PHE A 166 -19.10 -3.96 -26.66
N HIS A 167 -18.68 -4.06 -25.40
CA HIS A 167 -17.33 -4.49 -25.04
C HIS A 167 -17.30 -5.56 -23.95
N ASP A 168 -16.19 -6.30 -23.90
CA ASP A 168 -15.89 -7.24 -22.80
C ASP A 168 -15.14 -6.56 -21.63
N GLU A 169 -14.77 -7.35 -20.63
CA GLU A 169 -13.97 -6.92 -19.46
C GLU A 169 -12.57 -6.37 -19.81
N LYS A 170 -12.04 -6.66 -21.00
CA LYS A 170 -10.79 -6.10 -21.52
C LYS A 170 -11.03 -4.90 -22.43
N GLN A 171 -12.29 -4.50 -22.62
CA GLN A 171 -12.72 -3.47 -23.56
C GLN A 171 -12.43 -3.82 -25.03
N ASN A 172 -12.37 -5.12 -25.39
CA ASN A 172 -12.48 -5.54 -26.80
C ASN A 172 -13.90 -5.27 -27.28
N LEU A 173 -14.04 -4.83 -28.53
CA LEU A 173 -15.34 -4.49 -29.11
C LEU A 173 -15.95 -5.70 -29.81
N PHE A 174 -17.26 -5.82 -29.66
CA PHE A 174 -18.10 -6.84 -30.28
C PHE A 174 -19.33 -6.18 -30.92
N ILE A 175 -19.85 -6.79 -31.98
CA ILE A 175 -21.13 -6.42 -32.57
C ILE A 175 -22.10 -7.60 -32.46
N ILE A 176 -23.32 -7.33 -31.99
CA ILE A 176 -24.44 -8.27 -32.05
C ILE A 176 -25.46 -7.81 -33.10
N ASP A 177 -25.86 -8.72 -33.98
CA ASP A 177 -27.00 -8.55 -34.89
C ASP A 177 -28.30 -8.87 -34.14
N LEU A 178 -29.19 -7.89 -34.03
CA LEU A 178 -30.43 -8.01 -33.25
C LEU A 178 -31.49 -8.89 -33.92
N ASN A 179 -31.34 -9.19 -35.21
CA ASN A 179 -32.24 -10.09 -35.95
C ASN A 179 -31.85 -11.55 -35.68
N SER A 180 -30.58 -11.89 -35.86
CA SER A 180 -30.08 -13.26 -35.70
C SER A 180 -29.67 -13.61 -34.27
N GLY A 181 -29.34 -12.61 -33.45
CA GLY A 181 -28.73 -12.79 -32.13
C GLY A 181 -27.26 -13.22 -32.19
N ILE A 182 -26.63 -13.21 -33.37
CA ILE A 182 -25.23 -13.61 -33.55
C ILE A 182 -24.31 -12.46 -33.14
N THR A 183 -23.33 -12.79 -32.32
CA THR A 183 -22.26 -11.88 -31.87
C THR A 183 -20.96 -12.15 -32.63
N LYS A 184 -20.25 -11.09 -32.98
CA LYS A 184 -18.93 -11.12 -33.62
C LYS A 184 -17.96 -10.18 -32.90
N GLN A 185 -16.78 -10.67 -32.55
CA GLN A 185 -15.68 -9.83 -32.07
C GLN A 185 -15.13 -9.00 -33.23
N THR A 186 -14.95 -7.70 -33.00
CA THR A 186 -14.42 -6.77 -34.02
C THR A 186 -12.99 -6.34 -33.77
N THR A 187 -12.54 -6.31 -32.51
CA THR A 187 -11.17 -5.90 -32.16
C THR A 187 -10.48 -6.91 -31.25
N GLU A 188 -9.16 -6.85 -31.21
CA GLU A 188 -8.30 -7.66 -30.34
C GLU A 188 -7.37 -6.75 -29.52
N ASN A 189 -6.85 -7.25 -28.41
CA ASN A 189 -5.92 -6.57 -27.49
C ASN A 189 -6.52 -5.48 -26.57
N GLY A 190 -7.84 -5.34 -26.52
CA GLY A 190 -8.55 -4.56 -25.52
C GLY A 190 -8.31 -3.04 -25.56
N GLU A 191 -8.75 -2.35 -24.50
CA GLU A 191 -8.48 -0.93 -24.23
C GLU A 191 -9.10 0.04 -25.23
N PHE A 192 -10.27 -0.31 -25.77
CA PHE A 192 -11.03 0.54 -26.68
C PHE A 192 -12.20 1.21 -25.98
N ILE A 193 -12.32 2.51 -26.21
CA ILE A 193 -13.32 3.39 -25.59
C ILE A 193 -14.03 4.24 -26.65
N ASN A 194 -15.08 4.93 -26.22
CA ASN A 194 -15.76 5.96 -26.99
C ASN A 194 -16.29 5.49 -28.36
N GLN A 195 -16.79 4.25 -28.43
CA GLN A 195 -17.34 3.68 -29.67
C GLN A 195 -18.60 4.43 -30.13
N LYS A 196 -18.63 4.86 -31.40
CA LYS A 196 -19.75 5.60 -32.01
C LYS A 196 -20.03 5.10 -33.43
N TRP A 197 -21.29 4.75 -33.71
CA TRP A 197 -21.74 4.38 -35.05
C TRP A 197 -21.73 5.57 -36.00
N SER A 198 -21.35 5.33 -37.25
CA SER A 198 -21.54 6.28 -38.34
C SER A 198 -23.03 6.49 -38.61
N PRO A 199 -23.46 7.69 -39.06
CA PRO A 199 -24.86 7.99 -39.34
C PRO A 199 -25.54 7.02 -40.33
N ASP A 200 -24.78 6.39 -41.22
CA ASP A 200 -25.26 5.41 -42.20
C ASP A 200 -25.26 3.96 -41.71
N SER A 201 -24.92 3.72 -40.43
CA SER A 201 -24.86 2.40 -39.76
C SER A 201 -23.82 1.43 -40.31
N LYS A 202 -22.87 1.88 -41.14
CA LYS A 202 -21.88 0.99 -41.77
C LYS A 202 -20.53 0.92 -41.07
N LYS A 203 -20.20 1.92 -40.24
CA LYS A 203 -18.89 2.04 -39.60
C LYS A 203 -19.04 2.31 -38.11
N ILE A 204 -18.02 1.94 -37.34
CA ILE A 204 -17.88 2.28 -35.93
C ILE A 204 -16.52 2.94 -35.75
N ALA A 205 -16.51 4.20 -35.30
CA ALA A 205 -15.30 4.87 -34.86
C ALA A 205 -15.14 4.65 -33.36
N TYR A 206 -13.91 4.44 -32.91
CA TYR A 206 -13.55 4.24 -31.51
C TYR A 206 -12.12 4.72 -31.26
N GLN A 207 -11.76 4.90 -30.00
CA GLN A 207 -10.42 5.31 -29.58
C GLN A 207 -9.76 4.21 -28.76
N SER A 208 -8.44 4.04 -28.87
CA SER A 208 -7.67 3.39 -27.80
C SER A 208 -7.64 4.28 -26.56
N LEU A 209 -7.35 3.71 -25.38
CA LEU A 209 -7.10 4.47 -24.15
C LEU A 209 -5.96 5.50 -24.29
N SER A 210 -5.02 5.33 -25.23
CA SER A 210 -3.98 6.35 -25.56
C SER A 210 -4.48 7.49 -26.45
N GLY A 211 -5.74 7.45 -26.91
CA GLY A 211 -6.35 8.44 -27.78
C GLY A 211 -6.20 8.18 -29.28
N LYS A 212 -5.69 7.02 -29.72
CA LYS A 212 -5.59 6.68 -31.15
C LYS A 212 -6.97 6.41 -31.74
N LEU A 213 -7.37 7.15 -32.77
CA LEU A 213 -8.63 6.93 -33.48
C LEU A 213 -8.52 5.75 -34.46
N SER A 214 -9.50 4.87 -34.43
CA SER A 214 -9.65 3.76 -35.39
C SER A 214 -11.10 3.62 -35.84
N VAL A 215 -11.31 3.09 -37.05
CA VAL A 215 -12.63 2.88 -37.64
C VAL A 215 -12.77 1.43 -38.11
N TYR A 216 -13.81 0.75 -37.65
CA TYR A 216 -14.22 -0.56 -38.15
C TYR A 216 -15.30 -0.41 -39.22
N ASP A 217 -15.09 -0.94 -40.43
CA ASP A 217 -16.12 -1.02 -41.47
C ASP A 217 -16.81 -2.39 -41.42
N THR A 218 -18.11 -2.37 -41.14
CA THR A 218 -18.94 -3.58 -41.02
C THR A 218 -19.15 -4.31 -42.33
N SER A 219 -19.07 -3.59 -43.46
CA SER A 219 -19.29 -4.14 -44.81
C SER A 219 -18.13 -5.02 -45.25
N TYR A 220 -16.91 -4.65 -44.86
CA TYR A 220 -15.67 -5.33 -45.26
C TYR A 220 -14.99 -6.08 -44.12
N SER A 221 -15.46 -5.91 -42.88
CA SER A 221 -14.83 -6.46 -41.67
C SER A 221 -13.36 -6.05 -41.52
N SER A 222 -13.05 -4.78 -41.82
CA SER A 222 -11.70 -4.22 -41.78
C SER A 222 -11.59 -3.10 -40.75
N ILE A 223 -10.40 -2.97 -40.14
CA ILE A 223 -10.05 -1.85 -39.26
C ILE A 223 -9.08 -0.94 -39.99
N GLU A 224 -9.32 0.36 -39.89
CA GLU A 224 -8.38 1.39 -40.30
C GLU A 224 -7.98 2.28 -39.13
N ASP A 225 -6.68 2.52 -39.01
CA ASP A 225 -6.10 3.38 -37.98
C ASP A 225 -5.80 4.78 -38.51
N PHE A 226 -6.00 5.77 -37.64
CA PHE A 226 -5.78 7.20 -37.89
C PHE A 226 -4.91 7.84 -36.78
N SER A 227 -4.90 9.17 -36.72
CA SER A 227 -4.13 9.96 -35.77
C SER A 227 -4.65 9.84 -34.34
N HIS A 228 -3.84 10.27 -33.37
CA HIS A 228 -4.32 10.50 -32.01
C HIS A 228 -5.19 11.75 -31.97
N VAL A 229 -6.29 11.67 -31.21
CA VAL A 229 -7.29 12.74 -31.09
C VAL A 229 -7.78 12.80 -29.65
N ARG A 230 -8.11 14.01 -29.19
CA ARG A 230 -8.64 14.26 -27.84
C ARG A 230 -10.07 13.73 -27.73
N ASP A 231 -10.92 14.15 -28.66
CA ASP A 231 -12.29 13.67 -28.84
C ASP A 231 -12.67 13.71 -30.33
N PHE A 232 -13.84 13.13 -30.65
CA PHE A 232 -14.34 13.08 -32.02
C PHE A 232 -15.86 12.92 -32.08
N SER A 233 -16.44 13.29 -33.22
CA SER A 233 -17.83 13.00 -33.60
C SER A 233 -17.97 12.75 -35.11
N TRP A 234 -19.03 12.05 -35.51
CA TRP A 234 -19.33 11.88 -36.93
C TRP A 234 -20.03 13.13 -37.49
N ALA A 235 -19.55 13.66 -38.62
CA ALA A 235 -20.26 14.68 -39.39
C ALA A 235 -21.13 14.07 -40.50
N SER A 236 -20.73 12.92 -41.06
CA SER A 236 -21.47 12.18 -42.08
C SER A 236 -21.09 10.69 -42.05
N GLY A 237 -21.61 9.87 -42.97
CA GLY A 237 -21.19 8.46 -43.07
C GLY A 237 -19.72 8.25 -43.44
N THR A 238 -19.03 9.30 -43.91
CA THR A 238 -17.64 9.24 -44.38
C THR A 238 -16.73 10.30 -43.75
N SER A 239 -17.26 11.17 -42.90
CA SER A 239 -16.51 12.28 -42.31
C SER A 239 -16.59 12.29 -40.78
N ILE A 240 -15.45 12.47 -40.13
CA ILE A 240 -15.27 12.58 -38.68
C ILE A 240 -14.68 13.96 -38.36
N LEU A 241 -15.30 14.66 -37.41
CA LEU A 241 -14.73 15.85 -36.77
C LEU A 241 -13.90 15.42 -35.57
N MET A 242 -12.71 15.98 -35.41
CA MET A 242 -11.75 15.56 -34.40
C MET A 242 -11.11 16.79 -33.76
N THR A 243 -10.89 16.76 -32.45
CA THR A 243 -10.04 17.73 -31.79
C THR A 243 -8.64 17.17 -31.58
N LYS A 244 -7.62 17.97 -31.89
CA LYS A 244 -6.22 17.65 -31.60
C LYS A 244 -5.60 18.77 -30.79
N THR A 245 -4.90 18.39 -29.73
CA THR A 245 -4.23 19.30 -28.82
C THR A 245 -2.72 19.21 -29.00
N THR A 246 -2.04 20.35 -28.89
CA THR A 246 -0.59 20.44 -28.78
C THR A 246 -0.24 20.92 -27.38
N HIS A 247 0.68 20.23 -26.73
CA HIS A 247 1.13 20.54 -25.38
C HIS A 247 2.65 20.70 -25.35
N ASP A 248 3.13 21.52 -24.42
CA ASP A 248 4.48 21.36 -23.86
C ASP A 248 4.39 20.76 -22.44
N GLU A 249 5.48 20.84 -21.68
CA GLU A 249 5.60 20.27 -20.34
C GLU A 249 4.52 20.76 -19.35
N GLN A 250 4.03 22.00 -19.49
CA GLN A 250 3.14 22.62 -18.51
C GLN A 250 1.96 23.38 -19.12
N ASN A 251 1.93 23.52 -20.44
CA ASN A 251 0.99 24.40 -21.10
C ASN A 251 0.28 23.68 -22.23
N LEU A 252 -1.03 23.94 -22.31
CA LEU A 252 -1.78 23.69 -23.53
C LEU A 252 -1.41 24.79 -24.52
N ILE A 253 -0.68 24.43 -25.58
CA ILE A 253 -0.20 25.35 -26.62
C ILE A 253 -1.34 25.69 -27.57
N SER A 254 -2.06 24.67 -28.06
CA SER A 254 -3.19 24.85 -28.98
C SER A 254 -4.15 23.67 -28.90
N SER A 255 -5.40 23.91 -29.29
CA SER A 255 -6.40 22.87 -29.53
C SER A 255 -7.13 23.22 -30.81
N GLU A 256 -7.20 22.30 -31.77
CA GLU A 256 -7.69 22.62 -33.12
C GLU A 256 -8.64 21.52 -33.62
N ILE A 257 -9.65 21.91 -34.39
CA ILE A 257 -10.63 21.02 -35.03
C ILE A 257 -10.17 20.65 -36.43
N TYR A 258 -10.21 19.34 -36.70
CA TYR A 258 -9.92 18.74 -37.99
C TYR A 258 -11.14 17.99 -38.52
N GLU A 259 -11.29 17.97 -39.84
CA GLU A 259 -12.19 17.05 -40.53
C GLU A 259 -11.37 15.94 -41.20
N LEU A 260 -11.69 14.69 -40.88
CA LEU A 260 -11.12 13.50 -41.49
C LEU A 260 -12.17 12.84 -42.39
N ASN A 261 -11.85 12.72 -43.68
CA ASN A 261 -12.57 11.82 -44.56
C ASN A 261 -11.98 10.41 -44.46
N VAL A 262 -12.76 9.46 -43.96
CA VAL A 262 -12.27 8.10 -43.68
C VAL A 262 -12.03 7.27 -44.94
N GLU A 263 -12.63 7.61 -46.08
CA GLU A 263 -12.47 6.86 -47.33
C GLU A 263 -11.24 7.33 -48.12
N SER A 264 -11.05 8.66 -48.24
CA SER A 264 -9.89 9.23 -48.93
C SER A 264 -8.65 9.34 -48.04
N ARG A 265 -8.82 9.18 -46.72
CA ARG A 265 -7.82 9.40 -45.67
C ARG A 265 -7.27 10.83 -45.64
N TYR A 266 -8.01 11.76 -46.24
CA TYR A 266 -7.62 13.15 -46.26
C TYR A 266 -8.10 13.84 -44.98
N GLU A 267 -7.19 14.58 -44.36
CA GLU A 267 -7.43 15.34 -43.14
C GLU A 267 -7.21 16.83 -43.43
N ILE A 268 -8.16 17.66 -43.01
CA ILE A 268 -8.13 19.11 -43.18
C ILE A 268 -8.28 19.79 -41.83
N SER A 269 -7.38 20.71 -41.51
CA SER A 269 -7.54 21.63 -40.37
C SER A 269 -8.66 22.61 -40.68
N LEU A 270 -9.75 22.57 -39.91
CA LEU A 270 -10.87 23.51 -40.05
C LEU A 270 -10.56 24.81 -39.31
N THR A 271 -9.86 24.70 -38.18
CA THR A 271 -9.41 25.82 -37.35
C THR A 271 -7.89 25.99 -37.45
N ALA A 272 -7.44 27.18 -37.07
CA ALA A 272 -6.07 27.56 -36.77
C ALA A 272 -6.15 28.80 -35.87
N THR A 273 -6.98 28.71 -34.83
CA THR A 273 -7.43 29.91 -34.12
C THR A 273 -6.54 30.23 -32.94
N LYS A 274 -6.05 31.46 -32.93
CA LYS A 274 -5.18 31.93 -31.87
C LYS A 274 -5.99 32.17 -30.60
N ASP A 275 -5.49 31.65 -29.48
CA ASP A 275 -6.01 31.90 -28.13
C ASP A 275 -7.44 31.37 -27.92
N ILE A 276 -7.93 30.49 -28.81
CA ILE A 276 -9.13 29.68 -28.64
C ILE A 276 -8.64 28.24 -28.45
N TYR A 277 -9.33 27.49 -27.57
CA TYR A 277 -8.97 26.11 -27.25
C TYR A 277 -10.16 25.20 -27.50
N GLU A 278 -10.36 24.88 -28.78
CA GLU A 278 -11.53 24.20 -29.30
C GLU A 278 -11.65 22.74 -28.84
N ARG A 279 -12.87 22.27 -28.58
CA ARG A 279 -13.14 20.88 -28.19
C ARG A 279 -14.59 20.47 -28.41
N SER A 280 -14.85 19.17 -28.27
CA SER A 280 -16.16 18.53 -28.40
C SER A 280 -16.90 18.95 -29.67
N PRO A 281 -16.27 18.80 -30.85
CA PRO A 281 -16.84 19.25 -32.10
C PRO A 281 -18.06 18.39 -32.45
N VAL A 282 -19.16 19.01 -32.86
CA VAL A 282 -20.38 18.31 -33.30
C VAL A 282 -21.01 19.02 -34.50
N SER A 283 -21.49 18.24 -35.47
CA SER A 283 -22.24 18.76 -36.62
C SER A 283 -23.74 18.66 -36.37
N PHE A 284 -24.47 19.74 -36.62
CA PHE A 284 -25.92 19.76 -36.60
C PHE A 284 -26.48 20.71 -37.65
N ASN A 285 -27.44 20.24 -38.45
CA ASN A 285 -28.07 21.01 -39.54
C ASN A 285 -27.06 21.74 -40.47
N GLY A 286 -25.91 21.12 -40.74
CA GLY A 286 -24.88 21.67 -41.63
C GLY A 286 -23.99 22.74 -40.99
N ARG A 287 -24.07 22.95 -39.67
CA ARG A 287 -23.14 23.81 -38.91
C ARG A 287 -22.30 22.98 -37.94
N LEU A 288 -21.08 23.45 -37.70
CA LEU A 288 -20.17 22.92 -36.68
C LEU A 288 -20.42 23.69 -35.39
N TYR A 289 -20.50 22.97 -34.28
CA TYR A 289 -20.52 23.51 -32.94
C TYR A 289 -19.31 22.98 -32.17
N PHE A 290 -18.71 23.83 -31.33
CA PHE A 290 -17.60 23.46 -30.48
C PHE A 290 -17.53 24.37 -29.25
N GLU A 291 -16.83 23.91 -28.23
CA GLU A 291 -16.57 24.67 -27.01
C GLU A 291 -15.19 25.32 -27.08
N ASP A 292 -15.03 26.51 -26.50
CA ASP A 292 -13.74 27.11 -26.20
C ASP A 292 -13.43 26.97 -24.71
N LEU A 293 -12.42 26.16 -24.37
CA LEU A 293 -12.02 25.91 -22.98
C LEU A 293 -11.59 27.20 -22.25
N GLY A 294 -10.92 28.12 -22.94
CA GLY A 294 -10.34 29.32 -22.32
C GLY A 294 -11.40 30.32 -21.85
N THR A 295 -12.49 30.46 -22.62
CA THR A 295 -13.59 31.39 -22.30
C THR A 295 -14.87 30.70 -21.81
N ASN A 296 -14.91 29.36 -21.82
CA ASN A 296 -16.09 28.54 -21.54
C ASN A 296 -17.28 28.90 -22.47
N SER A 297 -17.00 29.37 -23.68
CA SER A 297 -18.01 29.74 -24.68
C SER A 297 -18.38 28.55 -25.57
N ILE A 298 -19.59 28.57 -26.12
CA ILE A 298 -20.01 27.63 -27.17
C ILE A 298 -20.16 28.42 -28.46
N ILE A 299 -19.46 27.96 -29.49
CA ILE A 299 -19.32 28.64 -30.77
C ILE A 299 -19.90 27.75 -31.86
N SER A 300 -20.62 28.36 -32.82
CA SER A 300 -21.04 27.69 -34.05
C SER A 300 -20.46 28.36 -35.28
N ALA A 301 -20.21 27.61 -36.34
CA ALA A 301 -19.69 28.11 -37.61
C ALA A 301 -20.13 27.24 -38.79
N ASP A 302 -20.15 27.81 -40.00
CA ASP A 302 -20.16 27.05 -41.25
C ASP A 302 -18.76 26.44 -41.46
N PHE A 303 -18.71 25.15 -41.80
CA PHE A 303 -17.47 24.37 -41.89
C PHE A 303 -17.25 23.75 -43.29
N SER A 304 -17.92 24.25 -44.33
CA SER A 304 -17.85 23.72 -45.70
C SER A 304 -16.48 23.84 -46.40
N ASP A 305 -15.65 24.86 -46.10
CA ASP A 305 -14.23 24.98 -46.48
C ASP A 305 -13.55 26.12 -45.69
N LYS A 306 -12.98 25.79 -44.51
CA LYS A 306 -12.49 26.70 -43.45
C LYS A 306 -13.62 27.49 -42.77
N LEU A 307 -13.54 27.64 -41.44
CA LEU A 307 -14.63 28.23 -40.66
C LEU A 307 -15.05 29.62 -41.17
N SER A 308 -16.35 29.81 -41.38
CA SER A 308 -16.97 31.09 -41.71
C SER A 308 -18.31 31.25 -40.99
N ASP A 309 -18.89 32.46 -40.98
CA ASP A 309 -20.17 32.74 -40.31
C ASP A 309 -20.22 32.29 -38.83
N THR A 310 -19.16 32.64 -38.08
CA THR A 310 -19.00 32.25 -36.68
C THR A 310 -19.95 33.02 -35.76
N LEU A 311 -20.64 32.30 -34.88
CA LEU A 311 -21.57 32.83 -33.88
C LEU A 311 -21.19 32.32 -32.48
N ILE A 312 -21.22 33.20 -31.48
CA ILE A 312 -21.16 32.81 -30.07
C ILE A 312 -22.59 32.46 -29.67
N GLU A 313 -22.90 31.16 -29.60
CA GLU A 313 -24.23 30.65 -29.21
C GLU A 313 -24.47 30.86 -27.71
N PHE A 314 -23.39 30.80 -26.94
CA PHE A 314 -23.40 31.04 -25.51
C PHE A 314 -22.04 31.54 -25.05
N ASN A 315 -22.05 32.54 -24.17
CA ASN A 315 -20.84 33.04 -23.53
C ASN A 315 -20.80 32.51 -22.10
N GLY A 316 -19.73 31.78 -21.78
CA GLY A 316 -19.52 31.06 -20.52
C GLY A 316 -19.75 31.89 -19.27
N THR A 317 -20.21 31.24 -18.20
CA THR A 317 -20.08 31.74 -16.82
C THR A 317 -19.25 30.75 -16.01
N ASN A 318 -18.30 31.25 -15.23
CA ASN A 318 -17.29 30.45 -14.51
C ASN A 318 -17.75 29.95 -13.12
N ASP A 319 -18.95 29.36 -13.03
CA ASP A 319 -19.49 28.83 -11.76
C ASP A 319 -20.42 27.62 -12.00
N LEU A 320 -19.90 26.55 -12.61
CA LEU A 320 -20.69 25.38 -13.03
C LEU A 320 -20.60 24.19 -12.06
N ARG A 321 -20.05 24.42 -10.86
CA ARG A 321 -19.76 23.33 -9.94
C ARG A 321 -21.01 22.90 -9.20
N MET A 322 -21.48 21.69 -9.50
CA MET A 322 -22.43 20.99 -8.62
C MET A 322 -21.79 20.80 -7.24
N LYS A 323 -22.61 20.84 -6.18
CA LYS A 323 -22.12 20.46 -4.85
C LYS A 323 -21.54 19.03 -4.91
N PRO A 324 -20.37 18.78 -4.29
CA PRO A 324 -19.82 17.43 -4.23
C PRO A 324 -20.85 16.45 -3.66
N VAL A 325 -21.15 15.40 -4.41
CA VAL A 325 -22.03 14.31 -3.98
C VAL A 325 -21.16 13.10 -3.70
N LYS A 326 -21.06 12.73 -2.43
CA LYS A 326 -20.37 11.52 -2.01
C LYS A 326 -21.20 10.32 -2.42
N ILE A 327 -20.60 9.38 -3.15
CA ILE A 327 -21.24 8.11 -3.51
C ILE A 327 -20.91 7.10 -2.41
N ASN A 328 -21.90 6.79 -1.59
CA ASN A 328 -21.81 5.76 -0.57
C ASN A 328 -22.07 4.40 -1.23
N ARG A 329 -21.01 3.64 -1.48
CA ARG A 329 -21.08 2.26 -1.99
C ARG A 329 -20.39 1.34 -1.00
N ASP A 330 -21.03 0.21 -0.69
CA ASP A 330 -20.44 -0.84 0.14
C ASP A 330 -19.38 -1.57 -0.66
N LEU A 331 -18.13 -1.13 -0.51
CA LEU A 331 -16.93 -1.62 -1.19
C LEU A 331 -15.96 -2.15 -0.14
N SER A 332 -15.31 -3.28 -0.41
CA SER A 332 -14.21 -3.76 0.42
C SER A 332 -13.04 -2.78 0.29
N LYS A 333 -12.58 -2.25 1.43
CA LYS A 333 -11.37 -1.42 1.49
C LYS A 333 -10.12 -2.29 1.51
N ASP A 334 -9.95 -3.11 0.48
CA ASP A 334 -8.72 -3.90 0.27
C ASP A 334 -7.73 -3.04 -0.52
N MET A 335 -6.93 -2.27 0.22
CA MET A 335 -5.99 -1.29 -0.31
C MET A 335 -4.62 -1.51 0.31
N LEU A 336 -3.59 -1.29 -0.50
CA LEU A 336 -2.23 -1.14 -0.02
C LEU A 336 -2.16 0.09 0.89
N VAL A 337 -1.54 -0.09 2.06
CA VAL A 337 -1.27 1.00 2.99
C VAL A 337 -0.02 1.74 2.50
N VAL A 338 -0.24 2.81 1.72
CA VAL A 338 0.82 3.63 1.11
C VAL A 338 0.81 5.03 1.74
N PRO A 339 1.95 5.54 2.24
CA PRO A 339 2.05 6.91 2.75
C PRO A 339 1.57 7.92 1.71
N TYR A 340 0.70 8.84 2.10
CA TYR A 340 0.15 9.85 1.21
C TYR A 340 1.00 11.13 1.23
N ILE A 341 1.34 11.63 0.04
CA ILE A 341 2.05 12.90 -0.12
C ILE A 341 1.26 13.74 -1.12
N ASN A 342 0.92 14.97 -0.72
CA ASN A 342 0.25 15.92 -1.60
C ASN A 342 1.26 16.86 -2.26
N GLN A 343 1.33 16.88 -3.58
CA GLN A 343 2.34 17.68 -4.28
C GLN A 343 2.20 19.18 -4.02
N VAL A 344 0.99 19.71 -3.80
CA VAL A 344 0.78 21.15 -3.63
C VAL A 344 0.98 21.57 -2.18
N TYR A 345 0.38 20.85 -1.24
CA TYR A 345 0.34 21.24 0.17
C TYR A 345 1.52 20.68 0.96
N SER A 346 2.10 19.54 0.56
CA SER A 346 3.33 19.02 1.17
C SER A 346 4.59 19.69 0.62
N THR A 347 4.50 20.46 -0.47
CA THR A 347 5.61 21.22 -1.07
C THR A 347 5.27 22.72 -1.22
N ASP A 348 4.52 23.28 -0.28
CA ASP A 348 3.99 24.66 -0.34
C ASP A 348 5.03 25.76 -0.61
N SER A 349 6.28 25.57 -0.14
CA SER A 349 7.42 26.46 -0.42
C SER A 349 8.11 26.23 -1.77
N TYR A 350 7.79 25.15 -2.48
CA TYR A 350 8.39 24.81 -3.77
C TYR A 350 7.67 25.50 -4.93
N VAL A 351 8.45 26.04 -5.87
CA VAL A 351 7.96 26.83 -7.02
C VAL A 351 7.22 25.98 -8.04
N HIS A 352 7.67 24.73 -8.27
CA HIS A 352 7.08 23.83 -9.26
C HIS A 352 6.06 22.83 -8.65
N ARG A 353 5.52 23.14 -7.47
CA ARG A 353 4.57 22.28 -6.74
C ARG A 353 3.33 21.82 -7.54
N TYR A 354 2.93 22.56 -8.57
CA TYR A 354 1.79 22.19 -9.43
C TYR A 354 2.14 21.23 -10.58
N GLY A 355 3.43 20.99 -10.84
CA GLY A 355 3.92 20.15 -11.95
C GLY A 355 4.75 18.93 -11.51
N CYS A 356 4.99 18.74 -10.21
CA CYS A 356 5.84 17.66 -9.70
C CYS A 356 5.10 16.34 -9.38
N CYS A 357 3.99 16.06 -10.08
CA CYS A 357 3.15 14.86 -9.88
C CYS A 357 3.94 13.55 -10.04
N ALA A 358 4.86 13.50 -11.00
CA ALA A 358 5.68 12.33 -11.28
C ALA A 358 6.64 11.98 -10.12
N ALA A 359 7.34 12.99 -9.61
CA ALA A 359 8.25 12.84 -8.47
C ALA A 359 7.47 12.52 -7.18
N THR A 360 6.32 13.17 -6.96
CA THR A 360 5.46 12.93 -5.79
C THR A 360 4.90 11.51 -5.80
N THR A 361 4.43 11.02 -6.95
CA THR A 361 3.96 9.64 -7.13
C THR A 361 5.07 8.64 -6.81
N CYS A 362 6.30 8.88 -7.29
CA CYS A 362 7.42 8.02 -6.95
C CYS A 362 7.80 8.12 -5.47
N ALA A 363 7.76 9.30 -4.86
CA ALA A 363 8.05 9.47 -3.44
C ALA A 363 7.13 8.62 -2.55
N MET A 364 5.83 8.53 -2.87
CA MET A 364 4.89 7.64 -2.18
C MET A 364 5.28 6.16 -2.33
N VAL A 365 5.73 5.74 -3.52
CA VAL A 365 6.26 4.37 -3.75
C VAL A 365 7.54 4.12 -2.95
N LEU A 366 8.48 5.07 -2.94
CA LEU A 366 9.72 4.94 -2.17
C LEU A 366 9.44 4.86 -0.67
N ALA A 367 8.45 5.61 -0.18
CA ALA A 367 7.99 5.54 1.20
C ALA A 367 7.33 4.19 1.52
N TYR A 368 6.49 3.66 0.60
CA TYR A 368 5.87 2.34 0.74
C TYR A 368 6.89 1.19 0.90
N TYR A 369 7.98 1.24 0.10
CA TYR A 369 9.09 0.29 0.21
C TYR A 369 10.14 0.70 1.24
N LYS A 370 9.91 1.77 2.01
CA LYS A 370 10.81 2.26 3.07
C LYS A 370 12.23 2.57 2.55
N ILE A 371 12.40 2.91 1.28
CA ILE A 371 13.70 3.14 0.64
C ILE A 371 14.37 4.43 1.13
N ILE A 372 13.59 5.50 1.27
CA ILE A 372 14.07 6.77 1.79
C ILE A 372 13.43 7.01 3.16
N PRO A 373 14.24 7.37 4.17
CA PRO A 373 13.73 7.54 5.50
C PRO A 373 12.86 8.79 5.66
N HIS A 374 12.03 8.75 6.69
CA HIS A 374 11.27 9.91 7.13
C HIS A 374 12.22 11.08 7.47
N TRP A 375 11.88 12.25 6.95
CA TRP A 375 12.46 13.53 7.28
C TRP A 375 11.61 14.33 8.26
N LYS A 376 12.13 14.63 9.45
CA LYS A 376 11.39 15.40 10.47
C LYS A 376 11.25 16.86 10.05
N SER A 377 10.19 17.20 9.32
CA SER A 377 9.80 18.57 8.99
C SER A 377 8.42 18.92 9.55
N SER A 378 8.07 20.20 9.51
CA SER A 378 6.77 20.69 9.97
C SER A 378 5.62 20.46 8.97
N ASN A 379 5.92 20.15 7.71
CA ASN A 379 4.92 20.15 6.63
C ASN A 379 4.70 18.78 5.96
N ASN A 380 5.73 17.92 5.82
CA ASN A 380 5.58 16.53 5.38
C ASN A 380 6.89 15.72 5.48
N ASN A 381 6.73 14.44 5.77
CA ASN A 381 7.76 13.50 6.16
C ASN A 381 8.61 12.94 5.00
N TRP A 382 8.10 12.93 3.76
CA TRP A 382 8.82 12.39 2.59
C TRP A 382 8.94 13.36 1.42
N ALA A 383 8.31 14.53 1.51
CA ALA A 383 8.26 15.49 0.41
C ALA A 383 9.63 16.04 -0.01
N HIS A 384 10.64 16.01 0.86
CA HIS A 384 11.99 16.50 0.56
C HIS A 384 12.63 15.80 -0.65
N VAL A 385 12.34 14.51 -0.89
CA VAL A 385 12.90 13.78 -2.06
C VAL A 385 12.39 14.30 -3.40
N ILE A 386 11.28 15.04 -3.38
CA ILE A 386 10.66 15.61 -4.57
C ILE A 386 11.51 16.76 -5.10
N TYR A 387 11.95 17.66 -4.22
CA TYR A 387 12.56 18.95 -4.62
C TYR A 387 13.96 19.20 -4.07
N ASP A 388 14.37 18.57 -2.97
CA ASP A 388 15.71 18.76 -2.41
C ASP A 388 16.75 17.97 -3.18
N TRP A 389 17.96 18.51 -3.22
CA TRP A 389 19.12 17.71 -3.58
C TRP A 389 19.31 16.61 -2.54
N TYR A 390 19.32 15.36 -2.99
CA TYR A 390 19.77 14.23 -2.19
C TYR A 390 20.67 13.28 -2.97
N TYR A 391 21.27 12.35 -2.24
CA TYR A 391 22.04 11.26 -2.81
C TYR A 391 21.49 9.93 -2.33
N TYR A 392 21.34 9.00 -3.25
CA TYR A 392 20.96 7.64 -2.93
C TYR A 392 21.81 6.67 -3.73
N ASN A 393 22.37 5.65 -3.07
CA ASN A 393 23.18 4.62 -3.71
C ASN A 393 24.29 5.20 -4.61
N ASN A 394 25.03 6.20 -4.09
CA ASN A 394 26.07 6.97 -4.80
C ASN A 394 25.62 7.76 -6.05
N PHE A 395 24.32 7.82 -6.34
CA PHE A 395 23.79 8.70 -7.39
C PHE A 395 23.34 10.04 -6.82
N ALA A 396 23.65 11.13 -7.51
CA ALA A 396 23.28 12.48 -7.11
C ALA A 396 22.01 12.94 -7.83
N PHE A 397 20.93 13.18 -7.08
CA PHE A 397 19.71 13.81 -7.58
C PHE A 397 19.78 15.31 -7.37
N SER A 398 20.69 15.97 -8.10
CA SER A 398 21.11 17.35 -7.83
C SER A 398 20.80 18.33 -8.95
N ILE A 399 20.42 17.84 -10.13
CA ILE A 399 20.20 18.68 -11.31
C ILE A 399 18.85 19.37 -11.15
N PRO A 400 18.79 20.71 -11.06
CA PRO A 400 17.54 21.42 -10.89
C PRO A 400 16.71 21.40 -12.17
N TYR A 401 15.40 21.57 -12.02
CA TYR A 401 14.51 21.79 -13.15
C TYR A 401 14.81 23.15 -13.84
N PRO A 402 14.93 23.24 -15.17
CA PRO A 402 15.42 24.44 -15.88
C PRO A 402 14.65 25.74 -15.65
N THR A 403 13.37 25.68 -15.28
CA THR A 403 12.52 26.88 -15.06
C THR A 403 12.34 27.25 -13.58
N GLY A 404 13.04 26.56 -12.67
CA GLY A 404 13.09 26.86 -11.24
C GLY A 404 13.01 25.59 -10.38
N GLY A 405 13.91 25.47 -9.40
CA GLY A 405 13.96 24.35 -8.46
C GLY A 405 15.36 24.14 -7.87
N THR A 406 15.49 23.20 -6.93
CA THR A 406 16.74 22.93 -6.20
C THR A 406 17.41 21.59 -6.58
N GLY A 407 16.67 20.64 -7.15
CA GLY A 407 17.16 19.30 -7.50
C GLY A 407 16.07 18.23 -7.32
N GLY A 408 16.45 17.05 -6.83
CA GLY A 408 15.53 16.01 -6.38
C GLY A 408 14.92 15.17 -7.49
N GLY A 409 13.85 14.44 -7.14
CA GLY A 409 13.12 13.61 -8.08
C GLY A 409 12.50 14.42 -9.21
N ASP A 410 11.98 15.61 -8.91
CA ASP A 410 11.36 16.49 -9.92
C ASP A 410 12.39 16.98 -10.95
N GLY A 411 13.56 17.42 -10.47
CA GLY A 411 14.69 17.73 -11.34
C GLY A 411 15.12 16.55 -12.21
N TYR A 412 15.14 15.33 -11.67
CA TYR A 412 15.47 14.14 -12.46
C TYR A 412 14.42 13.84 -13.54
N MET A 413 13.13 13.98 -13.25
CA MET A 413 12.06 13.67 -14.20
C MET A 413 12.11 14.53 -15.46
N TRP A 414 12.52 15.80 -15.32
CA TRP A 414 12.45 16.82 -16.37
C TRP A 414 13.80 17.22 -16.98
N ASN A 415 14.86 16.44 -16.73
CA ASN A 415 16.15 16.61 -17.39
C ASN A 415 16.52 15.35 -18.20
N ASP A 416 17.30 15.52 -19.26
CA ASP A 416 17.87 14.36 -19.97
C ASP A 416 19.05 13.82 -19.17
N ASN A 417 18.83 12.68 -18.53
CA ASN A 417 19.85 11.97 -17.73
C ASN A 417 20.61 10.93 -18.58
N GLY A 418 20.60 11.07 -19.90
CA GLY A 418 21.12 10.08 -20.85
C GLY A 418 20.11 8.97 -21.18
N ASN A 419 18.84 9.19 -20.86
CA ASN A 419 17.74 8.23 -21.07
C ASN A 419 17.03 8.46 -22.42
N GLY A 420 17.41 9.50 -23.17
CA GLY A 420 16.86 9.81 -24.49
C GLY A 420 15.68 10.78 -24.47
N GLY A 421 15.55 11.60 -23.42
CA GLY A 421 14.51 12.62 -23.30
C GLY A 421 14.40 13.24 -21.90
N SER A 422 13.74 14.40 -21.82
CA SER A 422 13.58 15.21 -20.62
C SER A 422 12.14 15.20 -20.08
N SER A 423 11.52 14.02 -19.97
CA SER A 423 10.13 13.92 -19.52
C SER A 423 9.92 12.74 -18.56
N PRO A 424 8.87 12.80 -17.71
CA PRO A 424 8.52 11.70 -16.82
C PRO A 424 8.33 10.36 -17.54
N SER A 425 7.76 10.35 -18.76
CA SER A 425 7.55 9.14 -19.55
C SER A 425 8.84 8.41 -19.94
N THR A 426 9.96 9.15 -19.95
CA THR A 426 11.29 8.63 -20.27
C THR A 426 12.07 8.31 -19.00
N ASN A 427 11.93 9.13 -17.96
CA ASN A 427 12.80 9.09 -16.78
C ASN A 427 12.24 8.28 -15.60
N GLN A 428 10.91 8.14 -15.44
CA GLN A 428 10.30 7.57 -14.23
C GLN A 428 10.79 6.15 -13.92
N LYS A 429 10.84 5.27 -14.93
CA LYS A 429 11.38 3.91 -14.79
C LYS A 429 12.81 3.91 -14.24
N TYR A 430 13.69 4.73 -14.80
CA TYR A 430 15.10 4.77 -14.38
C TYR A 430 15.28 5.39 -13.00
N TYR A 431 14.45 6.39 -12.66
CA TYR A 431 14.40 6.94 -11.32
C TYR A 431 14.09 5.84 -10.28
N LEU A 432 13.04 5.04 -10.51
CA LEU A 432 12.68 3.94 -9.61
C LEU A 432 13.77 2.85 -9.58
N GLN A 433 14.42 2.54 -10.71
CA GLN A 433 15.54 1.58 -10.76
C GLN A 433 16.78 2.06 -9.99
N LEU A 434 17.09 3.36 -10.01
CA LEU A 434 18.16 3.94 -9.19
C LEU A 434 17.86 3.82 -7.68
N HIS A 435 16.59 3.71 -7.32
CA HIS A 435 16.12 3.38 -5.97
C HIS A 435 15.87 1.88 -5.75
N ARG A 436 16.42 1.02 -6.62
CA ARG A 436 16.43 -0.46 -6.52
C ARG A 436 15.08 -1.12 -6.64
N LEU A 437 14.12 -0.44 -7.25
CA LEU A 437 12.85 -1.05 -7.64
C LEU A 437 12.98 -1.65 -9.03
N ALA A 438 12.65 -2.93 -9.15
CA ALA A 438 12.46 -3.58 -10.44
C ALA A 438 11.29 -2.90 -11.15
N SER A 439 11.60 -2.13 -12.19
CA SER A 439 10.64 -1.24 -12.84
C SER A 439 10.64 -1.40 -14.35
N SER A 440 9.44 -1.45 -14.94
CA SER A 440 9.21 -1.54 -16.38
C SER A 440 8.16 -0.53 -16.83
N GLN A 441 8.36 0.03 -18.04
CA GLN A 441 7.45 1.00 -18.64
C GLN A 441 6.44 0.27 -19.55
N TYR A 442 5.16 0.62 -19.45
CA TYR A 442 4.09 0.02 -20.24
C TYR A 442 3.28 1.07 -21.01
N TRP A 443 2.96 0.73 -22.26
CA TRP A 443 2.25 1.58 -23.22
C TRP A 443 0.91 0.99 -23.68
N SER A 444 0.53 -0.15 -23.11
CA SER A 444 -0.74 -0.85 -23.32
C SER A 444 -0.90 -1.96 -22.27
N ASN A 445 -2.06 -2.63 -22.27
CA ASN A 445 -2.45 -3.68 -21.33
C ASN A 445 -2.42 -3.22 -19.86
N TRP A 446 -2.73 -1.96 -19.63
CA TRP A 446 -2.59 -1.25 -18.36
C TRP A 446 -3.46 -1.85 -17.26
N TRP A 447 -4.74 -2.15 -17.53
CA TRP A 447 -5.61 -2.76 -16.52
C TRP A 447 -5.01 -4.05 -15.96
N THR A 448 -4.59 -4.95 -16.86
CA THR A 448 -4.00 -6.24 -16.49
C THR A 448 -2.71 -6.07 -15.69
N VAL A 449 -1.81 -5.19 -16.14
CA VAL A 449 -0.52 -4.98 -15.47
C VAL A 449 -0.71 -4.35 -14.10
N ILE A 450 -1.52 -3.30 -13.99
CA ILE A 450 -1.79 -2.61 -12.72
C ILE A 450 -2.49 -3.57 -11.74
N SER A 451 -3.56 -4.26 -12.18
CA SER A 451 -4.30 -5.17 -11.28
C SER A 451 -3.44 -6.33 -10.76
N ASN A 452 -2.54 -6.86 -11.59
CA ASN A 452 -1.57 -7.87 -11.14
C ASN A 452 -0.58 -7.32 -10.11
N ASP A 453 -0.02 -6.12 -10.34
CA ASP A 453 0.91 -5.52 -9.39
C ASP A 453 0.24 -5.27 -8.04
N ILE A 454 -0.98 -4.71 -8.05
CA ILE A 454 -1.78 -4.46 -6.83
C ILE A 454 -2.09 -5.76 -6.09
N THR A 455 -2.54 -6.80 -6.80
CA THR A 455 -2.83 -8.11 -6.19
C THR A 455 -1.58 -8.74 -5.56
N ASN A 456 -0.39 -8.44 -6.10
CA ASN A 456 0.90 -8.89 -5.58
C ASN A 456 1.49 -7.94 -4.52
N GLY A 457 0.73 -6.96 -4.02
CA GLY A 457 1.20 -6.06 -2.97
C GLY A 457 2.09 -4.90 -3.46
N ASN A 458 2.06 -4.55 -4.75
CA ASN A 458 2.93 -3.53 -5.34
C ASN A 458 2.10 -2.35 -5.86
N PRO A 459 2.31 -1.11 -5.37
CA PRO A 459 1.68 0.07 -5.94
C PRO A 459 2.27 0.37 -7.33
N HIS A 460 1.46 0.94 -8.24
CA HIS A 460 1.82 1.04 -9.66
C HIS A 460 1.61 2.44 -10.22
N PRO A 461 2.66 3.30 -10.32
CA PRO A 461 2.56 4.62 -10.94
C PRO A 461 1.92 4.62 -12.34
N MET A 462 1.00 5.56 -12.60
CA MET A 462 0.38 5.72 -13.93
C MET A 462 0.14 7.17 -14.31
N CYS A 463 0.29 7.47 -15.61
CA CYS A 463 -0.04 8.75 -16.20
C CYS A 463 -1.40 8.69 -16.88
N VAL A 464 -2.30 9.58 -16.48
CA VAL A 464 -3.70 9.66 -16.95
C VAL A 464 -4.02 11.04 -17.50
N MET A 465 -5.06 11.15 -18.31
CA MET A 465 -5.51 12.42 -18.90
C MET A 465 -6.64 13.06 -18.09
N ILE A 466 -6.62 12.87 -16.77
CA ILE A 466 -7.57 13.50 -15.85
C ILE A 466 -7.38 15.04 -15.83
N THR A 467 -6.24 15.54 -16.28
CA THR A 467 -5.97 16.94 -16.62
C THR A 467 -5.62 17.04 -18.10
N GLU A 468 -5.70 18.25 -18.68
CA GLU A 468 -5.38 18.45 -20.10
C GLU A 468 -3.90 18.16 -20.45
N SER A 469 -2.96 18.43 -19.53
CA SER A 469 -1.51 18.20 -19.72
C SER A 469 -1.04 16.80 -19.32
N GLY A 470 -1.93 15.95 -18.81
CA GLY A 470 -1.59 14.67 -18.20
C GLY A 470 -1.21 14.81 -16.72
N HIS A 471 -1.42 13.73 -15.96
CA HIS A 471 -1.21 13.71 -14.51
C HIS A 471 -0.78 12.33 -14.02
N LEU A 472 0.20 12.29 -13.13
CA LEU A 472 0.69 11.05 -12.52
C LEU A 472 -0.06 10.79 -11.21
N ILE A 473 -0.66 9.61 -11.09
CA ILE A 473 -1.36 9.13 -9.90
C ILE A 473 -0.90 7.72 -9.51
N LEU A 474 -1.24 7.27 -8.30
CA LEU A 474 -0.81 5.99 -7.77
C LEU A 474 -1.99 5.05 -7.45
N PRO A 475 -2.34 4.10 -8.32
CA PRO A 475 -3.14 2.94 -7.96
C PRO A 475 -2.64 2.24 -6.70
N ILE A 476 -3.56 1.94 -5.78
CA ILE A 476 -3.29 1.27 -4.50
C ILE A 476 -4.33 0.20 -4.11
N GLY A 477 -5.37 -0.04 -4.90
CA GLY A 477 -6.37 -1.07 -4.60
C GLY A 477 -7.39 -1.24 -5.71
N ILE A 478 -8.04 -2.40 -5.78
CA ILE A 478 -9.14 -2.66 -6.71
C ILE A 478 -10.44 -2.59 -5.93
N ALA A 479 -11.29 -1.62 -6.28
CA ALA A 479 -12.58 -1.42 -5.60
C ALA A 479 -13.68 -2.29 -6.20
N ASP A 480 -13.75 -2.37 -7.54
CA ASP A 480 -14.69 -3.22 -8.26
C ASP A 480 -14.14 -3.58 -9.64
N ALA A 481 -13.62 -4.79 -9.79
CA ALA A 481 -13.06 -5.27 -11.05
C ALA A 481 -14.09 -5.33 -12.19
N SER A 482 -15.38 -5.55 -11.88
CA SER A 482 -16.43 -5.67 -12.91
C SER A 482 -16.72 -4.34 -13.61
N GLN A 483 -16.44 -3.22 -12.95
CA GLN A 483 -16.58 -1.87 -13.51
C GLN A 483 -15.23 -1.17 -13.71
N GLN A 484 -14.14 -1.92 -13.59
CA GLN A 484 -12.78 -1.42 -13.61
C GLN A 484 -12.53 -0.23 -12.66
N LEU A 485 -13.10 -0.27 -11.46
CA LEU A 485 -12.98 0.80 -10.47
C LEU A 485 -11.82 0.50 -9.51
N MET A 486 -10.93 1.48 -9.29
CA MET A 486 -9.75 1.34 -8.41
C MET A 486 -9.65 2.48 -7.39
N TYR A 487 -8.92 2.22 -6.32
CA TYR A 487 -8.46 3.21 -5.35
C TYR A 487 -7.12 3.79 -5.77
N TYR A 488 -6.97 5.11 -5.63
CA TYR A 488 -5.79 5.86 -5.99
C TYR A 488 -5.32 6.75 -4.85
N ASN A 489 -4.01 6.89 -4.68
CA ASN A 489 -3.42 8.08 -4.09
C ASN A 489 -3.14 9.08 -5.21
N ASP A 490 -3.92 10.15 -5.26
CA ASP A 490 -3.75 11.24 -6.19
C ASP A 490 -2.94 12.37 -5.53
N PRO A 491 -1.71 12.65 -5.99
CA PRO A 491 -0.86 13.65 -5.36
C PRO A 491 -1.45 15.08 -5.45
N TYR A 492 -2.40 15.35 -6.36
CA TYR A 492 -2.99 16.67 -6.52
C TYR A 492 -4.22 16.89 -5.64
N GLY A 493 -4.92 15.82 -5.26
CA GLY A 493 -6.15 15.87 -4.46
C GLY A 493 -7.28 15.02 -5.04
N ASN A 494 -8.52 15.33 -4.67
CA ASN A 494 -9.69 14.55 -5.05
C ASN A 494 -10.54 15.28 -6.09
N LYS A 495 -10.41 14.89 -7.36
CA LYS A 495 -11.15 15.53 -8.47
C LYS A 495 -12.67 15.43 -8.32
N ASN A 496 -13.18 14.48 -7.53
CA ASN A 496 -14.62 14.40 -7.24
C ASN A 496 -15.15 15.60 -6.42
N ILE A 497 -14.29 16.35 -5.73
CA ILE A 497 -14.68 17.38 -4.76
C ILE A 497 -14.04 18.74 -5.07
N ALA A 498 -12.70 18.78 -5.17
CA ALA A 498 -11.86 19.99 -5.32
C ALA A 498 -10.51 19.57 -5.93
N TYR A 499 -9.94 20.37 -6.84
CA TYR A 499 -8.74 19.94 -7.55
C TYR A 499 -7.83 21.13 -7.90
N PRO A 500 -6.79 21.44 -7.08
CA PRO A 500 -6.20 20.60 -6.04
C PRO A 500 -7.01 20.58 -4.73
N SER A 501 -6.74 19.58 -3.90
CA SER A 501 -7.24 19.47 -2.52
C SER A 501 -6.31 18.63 -1.66
N THR A 502 -6.42 18.69 -0.33
CA THR A 502 -5.67 17.82 0.59
C THR A 502 -6.14 16.36 0.56
N ASP A 503 -7.35 16.10 0.07
CA ASP A 503 -8.04 14.81 0.21
C ASP A 503 -7.72 13.77 -0.88
N GLY A 504 -6.48 13.66 -1.37
CA GLY A 504 -6.16 12.74 -2.47
C GLY A 504 -5.84 11.31 -2.08
N ALA A 505 -5.86 10.96 -0.79
CA ALA A 505 -5.58 9.61 -0.31
C ALA A 505 -6.77 8.66 -0.53
N GLY A 506 -6.55 7.52 -1.19
CA GLY A 506 -7.58 6.49 -1.36
C GLY A 506 -8.83 6.94 -2.13
N VAL A 507 -8.68 7.83 -3.09
CA VAL A 507 -9.79 8.34 -3.92
C VAL A 507 -10.22 7.33 -4.97
N LEU A 508 -11.47 7.42 -5.42
CA LEU A 508 -12.04 6.59 -6.47
C LEU A 508 -12.19 7.39 -7.76
N TYR A 509 -11.73 6.83 -8.88
CA TYR A 509 -11.92 7.37 -10.22
C TYR A 509 -12.40 6.30 -11.18
N ASP A 510 -13.27 6.71 -12.11
CA ASP A 510 -13.77 5.83 -13.16
C ASP A 510 -12.69 5.57 -14.20
N TRP A 511 -12.44 4.30 -14.50
CA TRP A 511 -11.62 3.90 -15.63
C TRP A 511 -12.26 4.37 -16.95
N PRO A 512 -11.48 4.79 -17.95
CA PRO A 512 -12.08 5.34 -19.16
C PRO A 512 -12.96 4.32 -19.86
N GLY A 513 -14.14 4.76 -20.32
CA GLY A 513 -15.18 3.89 -20.89
C GLY A 513 -16.20 3.39 -19.86
N PHE A 514 -15.97 3.56 -18.56
CA PHE A 514 -16.90 3.22 -17.47
C PHE A 514 -17.56 4.46 -16.84
N ASN A 515 -18.64 4.25 -16.09
CA ASN A 515 -19.34 5.30 -15.37
C ASN A 515 -19.96 4.75 -14.08
N THR A 516 -19.31 4.97 -12.94
CA THR A 516 -19.85 4.69 -11.60
C THR A 516 -20.25 5.97 -10.85
N GLY A 517 -20.14 7.12 -11.52
CA GLY A 517 -20.49 8.44 -11.00
C GLY A 517 -19.30 9.23 -10.44
N HIS A 518 -18.12 8.61 -10.37
CA HIS A 518 -16.88 9.27 -9.97
C HIS A 518 -16.27 10.06 -11.13
N ALA A 519 -15.30 10.93 -10.86
CA ALA A 519 -14.51 11.61 -11.89
C ALA A 519 -13.80 10.57 -12.78
N SER A 520 -13.75 10.82 -14.08
CA SER A 520 -13.14 9.93 -15.06
C SER A 520 -11.65 10.18 -15.19
N LEU A 521 -10.86 9.12 -15.37
CA LEU A 521 -9.45 9.22 -15.77
C LEU A 521 -9.27 9.74 -17.21
N VAL A 522 -10.34 9.75 -18.00
CA VAL A 522 -10.41 10.20 -19.41
C VAL A 522 -9.65 9.31 -20.40
N ALA A 523 -8.37 9.05 -20.13
CA ALA A 523 -7.47 8.22 -20.93
C ALA A 523 -6.25 7.81 -20.08
N VAL A 524 -5.52 6.80 -20.53
CA VAL A 524 -4.24 6.37 -19.93
C VAL A 524 -3.14 6.61 -20.94
N ALA A 525 -2.13 7.40 -20.57
CA ALA A 525 -1.02 7.72 -21.45
C ALA A 525 0.06 6.63 -21.41
N TRP A 526 0.44 6.20 -20.21
CA TRP A 526 1.44 5.17 -19.94
C TRP A 526 1.48 4.82 -18.45
N THR A 527 2.12 3.71 -18.08
CA THR A 527 2.30 3.29 -16.69
C THR A 527 3.70 2.75 -16.43
N THR A 528 4.10 2.68 -15.17
CA THR A 528 5.41 2.16 -14.76
C THR A 528 5.23 1.21 -13.57
N SER A 529 5.64 -0.05 -13.71
CA SER A 529 5.67 -0.96 -12.56
C SER A 529 6.76 -0.55 -11.58
N ALA A 530 6.51 -0.78 -10.29
CA ALA A 530 7.46 -0.51 -9.23
C ALA A 530 7.44 -1.67 -8.22
N VAL A 531 8.25 -2.68 -8.50
CA VAL A 531 8.31 -3.91 -7.69
C VAL A 531 9.57 -3.88 -6.85
N GLY A 532 9.42 -4.04 -5.55
CA GLY A 532 10.54 -4.06 -4.61
C GLY A 532 10.26 -5.00 -3.46
N ASN A 533 11.28 -5.17 -2.61
CA ASN A 533 11.08 -5.77 -1.32
C ASN A 533 11.00 -4.64 -0.30
N LYS A 534 9.98 -4.68 0.56
CA LYS A 534 10.08 -3.94 1.81
C LYS A 534 11.27 -4.53 2.56
N PRO A 535 12.07 -3.73 3.28
CA PRO A 535 12.96 -4.28 4.30
C PRO A 535 12.14 -5.26 5.13
N SER A 536 12.77 -6.36 5.59
CA SER A 536 12.18 -7.12 6.68
C SER A 536 11.73 -6.13 7.76
N ALA A 537 10.69 -6.47 8.53
CA ALA A 537 10.49 -5.77 9.79
C ALA A 537 11.87 -5.65 10.50
N PRO A 538 12.09 -4.63 11.35
CA PRO A 538 13.14 -4.74 12.37
C PRO A 538 13.10 -6.17 12.87
N ASP A 539 14.24 -6.88 12.79
CA ASP A 539 14.33 -8.31 13.10
C ASP A 539 13.34 -8.63 14.23
N GLU A 540 12.34 -9.49 14.04
CA GLU A 540 11.26 -9.60 15.04
C GLU A 540 11.85 -10.03 16.42
N ASP A 541 13.01 -10.71 16.36
CA ASP A 541 13.87 -11.09 17.48
C ASP A 541 14.54 -9.91 18.20
N VAL A 542 14.66 -8.76 17.54
CA VAL A 542 15.39 -7.57 17.97
C VAL A 542 14.91 -6.30 17.29
N ASN A 543 14.42 -5.30 18.04
CA ASN A 543 14.04 -3.96 17.55
C ASN A 543 15.21 -3.21 16.85
N ASP A 544 15.61 -3.68 15.67
CA ASP A 544 16.70 -3.23 14.82
C ASP A 544 16.14 -2.16 13.88
N LEU A 545 16.08 -0.93 14.40
CA LEU A 545 15.41 0.20 13.76
C LEU A 545 16.27 0.73 12.61
N GLN A 546 16.35 0.04 11.48
CA GLN A 546 17.00 0.64 10.31
C GLN A 546 16.03 1.60 9.60
N LEU A 547 14.77 1.17 9.42
CA LEU A 547 13.74 1.84 8.62
C LEU A 547 12.31 1.46 9.11
N ALA A 548 12.12 1.19 10.40
CA ALA A 548 10.79 0.88 10.94
C ALA A 548 9.84 2.05 10.69
N TYR A 549 8.63 1.80 10.22
CA TYR A 549 7.56 2.79 10.14
C TYR A 549 6.27 2.08 10.49
N GLY A 550 5.31 2.84 11.02
CA GLY A 550 3.96 2.38 11.29
C GLY A 550 3.33 1.61 10.14
N THR A 551 2.46 0.66 10.46
CA THR A 551 1.74 -0.17 9.49
C THR A 551 0.34 0.36 9.15
N ASP A 552 -0.08 1.48 9.76
CA ASP A 552 -1.39 2.10 9.58
C ASP A 552 -1.28 3.54 9.03
N TYR A 553 -2.28 3.93 8.24
CA TYR A 553 -2.41 5.24 7.61
C TYR A 553 -2.34 6.41 8.61
N SER A 554 -2.78 6.19 9.85
CA SER A 554 -2.72 7.18 10.94
C SER A 554 -1.35 7.33 11.60
N ASP A 555 -0.45 6.37 11.36
CA ASP A 555 0.85 6.27 12.04
C ASP A 555 2.00 6.91 11.23
N PHE A 556 1.81 7.15 9.93
CA PHE A 556 2.83 7.73 9.06
C PHE A 556 3.16 9.20 9.34
N ASP A 557 2.23 9.97 9.91
CA ASP A 557 2.41 11.42 10.11
C ASP A 557 2.64 11.84 11.57
N ASN A 558 2.24 11.04 12.58
CA ASN A 558 2.10 11.57 13.95
C ASN A 558 3.08 11.01 15.01
N ASN A 559 3.56 9.77 14.92
CA ASN A 559 4.22 9.14 16.06
C ASN A 559 5.76 9.13 16.03
N ASN A 560 6.40 9.60 14.94
CA ASN A 560 7.86 9.56 14.78
C ASN A 560 8.47 8.18 15.13
N ASN A 561 7.75 7.07 14.91
CA ASN A 561 8.27 5.74 15.19
C ASN A 561 9.35 5.37 14.16
N GLY A 562 10.42 4.71 14.60
CA GLY A 562 11.49 4.22 13.73
C GLY A 562 12.69 5.15 13.52
N PHE A 563 13.25 5.13 12.30
CA PHE A 563 14.45 5.91 11.95
C PHE A 563 14.05 7.18 11.19
N TRP A 564 14.44 8.36 11.70
CA TRP A 564 14.25 9.62 10.96
C TRP A 564 15.51 10.47 10.94
N MET A 565 15.60 11.26 9.88
CA MET A 565 16.71 12.16 9.60
C MET A 565 16.25 13.61 9.64
N SER A 566 17.19 14.51 9.88
CA SER A 566 16.94 15.95 9.94
C SER A 566 18.16 16.76 9.52
N ALA A 567 17.94 18.04 9.24
CA ALA A 567 18.97 19.05 9.02
C ALA A 567 18.60 20.38 9.68
N ASP A 568 19.52 21.34 9.61
CA ASP A 568 19.44 22.74 10.05
C ASP A 568 18.26 23.57 9.48
N GLY A 569 17.40 22.96 8.67
CA GLY A 569 16.23 23.58 8.05
C GLY A 569 16.55 24.45 6.81
N THR A 570 17.81 24.64 6.45
CA THR A 570 18.21 25.46 5.29
C THR A 570 18.82 24.66 4.15
N THR A 571 19.42 23.51 4.46
CA THR A 571 20.18 22.69 3.52
C THR A 571 19.46 21.42 3.05
N GLY A 572 18.37 21.04 3.73
CA GLY A 572 17.58 19.85 3.40
C GLY A 572 18.43 18.57 3.38
N MET A 573 18.19 17.72 2.38
CA MET A 573 18.89 16.43 2.23
C MET A 573 20.30 16.51 1.59
N LYS A 574 20.78 17.72 1.27
CA LYS A 574 21.93 17.94 0.38
C LYS A 574 23.21 17.19 0.76
N TYR A 575 23.51 17.04 2.05
CA TYR A 575 24.75 16.44 2.54
C TYR A 575 24.57 15.02 3.09
N TRP A 576 23.33 14.54 3.13
CA TRP A 576 23.05 13.15 3.40
C TRP A 576 23.45 12.27 2.22
N ARG A 577 23.96 11.10 2.54
CA ARG A 577 24.44 10.11 1.58
C ARG A 577 24.00 8.73 2.05
N ASN A 578 23.42 7.95 1.14
CA ASN A 578 23.22 6.52 1.37
C ASN A 578 24.29 5.73 0.63
N ILE A 579 24.83 4.71 1.31
CA ILE A 579 25.67 3.66 0.73
C ILE A 579 24.94 2.36 0.91
N ASP A 580 24.99 1.50 -0.11
CA ASP A 580 24.85 0.07 0.11
C ASP A 580 25.91 -0.67 -0.70
N ASP A 581 26.58 -1.59 -0.01
CA ASP A 581 27.67 -2.40 -0.53
C ASP A 581 27.23 -3.81 -0.95
N GLY A 582 25.92 -4.07 -0.94
CA GLY A 582 25.31 -5.37 -1.26
C GLY A 582 25.14 -6.27 -0.03
N SER A 583 25.73 -5.91 1.11
CA SER A 583 25.57 -6.61 2.39
C SER A 583 24.85 -5.77 3.44
N ASN A 584 24.95 -4.44 3.38
CA ASN A 584 24.31 -3.52 4.30
C ASN A 584 24.08 -2.14 3.67
N SER A 585 22.92 -1.53 3.96
CA SER A 585 22.61 -0.15 3.54
C SER A 585 22.64 0.81 4.73
N TYR A 586 23.45 1.86 4.68
CA TYR A 586 23.58 2.81 5.78
C TYR A 586 23.70 4.26 5.29
N TRP A 587 23.45 5.20 6.19
CA TRP A 587 23.49 6.63 5.90
C TRP A 587 24.71 7.29 6.52
N TRP A 588 25.17 8.38 5.92
CA TRP A 588 26.22 9.21 6.48
C TRP A 588 26.08 10.67 6.05
N THR A 589 26.67 11.55 6.85
CA THR A 589 26.93 12.96 6.54
C THR A 589 28.35 13.32 6.97
N GLY A 590 28.79 14.52 6.62
CA GLY A 590 30.08 15.04 7.06
C GLY A 590 30.06 15.44 8.52
N ALA A 591 31.07 15.02 9.28
CA ALA A 591 31.21 15.39 10.68
C ALA A 591 31.74 16.81 10.84
N MET A 592 31.23 17.54 11.84
CA MET A 592 31.58 18.92 12.13
C MET A 592 32.68 19.07 13.17
N THR A 593 33.40 20.19 13.09
CA THR A 593 34.32 20.65 14.14
C THR A 593 33.59 21.18 15.39
N ALA A 594 32.31 21.52 15.26
CA ALA A 594 31.44 21.86 16.38
C ALA A 594 31.26 20.64 17.31
N THR A 595 30.98 20.89 18.59
CA THR A 595 30.79 19.83 19.61
C THR A 595 29.41 19.86 20.28
N THR A 596 28.57 20.83 19.90
CA THR A 596 27.32 21.13 20.62
C THR A 596 26.13 21.49 19.74
N ILE A 597 26.34 21.90 18.49
CA ILE A 597 25.27 22.27 17.55
C ILE A 597 25.45 21.37 16.34
N ASP A 598 24.43 20.56 16.09
CA ASP A 598 24.37 19.64 14.95
C ASP A 598 23.67 20.34 13.78
N ASP A 599 24.27 20.28 12.59
CA ASP A 599 23.63 20.71 11.34
C ASP A 599 22.82 19.55 10.76
N TYR A 600 23.24 18.31 11.02
CA TYR A 600 22.55 17.08 10.61
C TYR A 600 22.45 16.11 11.78
N SER A 601 21.28 15.48 11.94
CA SER A 601 21.10 14.45 12.94
C SER A 601 20.10 13.39 12.50
N ALA A 602 20.22 12.22 13.09
CA ALA A 602 19.24 11.16 12.96
C ALA A 602 18.85 10.61 14.33
N CYS A 603 17.68 9.99 14.38
CA CYS A 603 17.14 9.40 15.59
C CYS A 603 16.51 8.04 15.31
N TRP A 604 16.42 7.25 16.38
CA TRP A 604 15.81 5.93 16.41
C TRP A 604 14.80 5.86 17.56
N ASN A 605 13.50 5.87 17.25
CA ASN A 605 12.40 5.69 18.21
C ASN A 605 11.93 4.24 18.18
N PRO A 606 12.21 3.46 19.23
CA PRO A 606 11.68 2.11 19.36
C PRO A 606 10.18 2.14 19.68
N ASP A 607 9.44 1.19 19.10
CA ASP A 607 8.08 0.87 19.58
C ASP A 607 8.19 0.01 20.85
N ILE A 608 8.36 0.67 21.99
CA ILE A 608 8.48 0.00 23.30
C ILE A 608 7.08 -0.24 23.86
N THR A 609 6.59 -1.46 23.67
CA THR A 609 5.29 -1.91 24.17
C THR A 609 5.35 -2.41 25.63
N VAL A 610 6.55 -2.66 26.13
CA VAL A 610 6.81 -3.17 27.49
C VAL A 610 7.76 -2.24 28.22
N ALA A 611 7.32 -1.63 29.32
CA ALA A 611 8.23 -0.88 30.17
C ALA A 611 9.25 -1.81 30.85
N GLY A 612 10.53 -1.45 30.84
CA GLY A 612 11.58 -2.32 31.37
C GLY A 612 13.00 -1.79 31.11
N ASN A 613 13.99 -2.55 31.58
CA ASN A 613 15.39 -2.29 31.23
C ASN A 613 15.68 -2.89 29.85
N TYR A 614 16.24 -2.10 28.94
CA TYR A 614 16.67 -2.55 27.63
C TYR A 614 18.17 -2.36 27.48
N LYS A 615 18.87 -3.39 27.01
CA LYS A 615 20.21 -3.26 26.46
C LYS A 615 20.09 -2.58 25.11
N VAL A 616 20.84 -1.50 24.92
CA VAL A 616 20.87 -0.71 23.68
C VAL A 616 22.22 -0.92 23.00
N GLU A 617 22.21 -1.29 21.72
CA GLU A 617 23.41 -1.51 20.92
C GLU A 617 23.32 -0.76 19.58
N ALA A 618 24.45 -0.29 19.06
CA ALA A 618 24.55 0.35 17.75
C ALA A 618 25.46 -0.45 16.83
N PHE A 619 25.00 -0.78 15.63
CA PHE A 619 25.85 -1.39 14.62
C PHE A 619 26.68 -0.32 13.91
N ILE A 620 27.98 -0.54 13.80
CA ILE A 620 28.88 0.39 13.12
C ILE A 620 29.30 -0.22 11.79
N PRO A 621 28.92 0.36 10.63
CA PRO A 621 29.35 -0.14 9.33
C PRO A 621 30.87 -0.07 9.14
N VAL A 622 31.42 -0.94 8.28
CA VAL A 622 32.84 -0.92 7.93
C VAL A 622 33.12 0.31 7.05
N ASN A 623 33.93 1.25 7.55
CA ASN A 623 34.39 2.39 6.77
C ASN A 623 35.71 2.93 7.34
N THR A 624 36.61 3.39 6.47
CA THR A 624 37.97 3.81 6.86
C THR A 624 38.11 5.31 7.13
N GLU A 625 37.10 6.11 6.79
CA GLU A 625 37.14 7.58 6.88
C GLU A 625 36.07 8.13 7.82
N VAL A 626 36.02 7.62 9.05
CA VAL A 626 34.94 7.90 10.01
C VAL A 626 35.42 8.53 11.31
N VAL A 627 34.48 9.10 12.06
CA VAL A 627 34.73 9.75 13.34
C VAL A 627 35.15 8.76 14.44
N THR A 628 36.00 9.23 15.35
CA THR A 628 36.41 8.50 16.56
C THR A 628 35.61 8.89 17.82
N ASN A 629 34.66 9.82 17.68
CA ASN A 629 33.96 10.45 18.80
C ASN A 629 32.48 10.73 18.46
N ALA A 630 31.78 9.74 17.91
CA ALA A 630 30.34 9.80 17.68
C ALA A 630 29.60 9.88 19.04
N LYS A 631 28.68 10.83 19.17
CA LYS A 631 28.00 11.14 20.44
C LYS A 631 26.56 10.64 20.41
N TYR A 632 26.35 9.39 20.81
CA TYR A 632 25.02 8.81 20.99
C TYR A 632 24.37 9.39 22.25
N GLN A 633 23.17 9.93 22.12
CA GLN A 633 22.35 10.38 23.25
C GLN A 633 21.19 9.40 23.42
N ILE A 634 21.10 8.76 24.58
CA ILE A 634 20.05 7.81 24.93
C ILE A 634 19.02 8.57 25.75
N ARG A 635 17.84 8.82 25.19
CA ARG A 635 16.74 9.48 25.89
C ARG A 635 15.80 8.40 26.40
N HIS A 636 15.63 8.33 27.71
CA HIS A 636 14.84 7.29 28.36
C HIS A 636 14.34 7.79 29.71
N ASN A 637 13.09 7.49 30.09
CA ASN A 637 12.49 7.84 31.38
C ASN A 637 12.73 9.31 31.80
N SER A 638 12.55 10.26 30.88
CA SER A 638 12.84 11.70 31.06
C SER A 638 14.31 12.07 31.38
N LEU A 639 15.24 11.12 31.23
CA LEU A 639 16.68 11.28 31.37
C LEU A 639 17.38 11.26 30.00
N VAL A 640 18.61 11.77 29.97
CA VAL A 640 19.48 11.74 28.78
C VAL A 640 20.87 11.31 29.19
N ASP A 641 21.30 10.15 28.72
CA ASP A 641 22.66 9.64 28.86
C ASP A 641 23.45 9.81 27.57
N VAL A 642 24.76 10.01 27.67
CA VAL A 642 25.64 10.25 26.51
C VAL A 642 26.76 9.22 26.46
N VAL A 643 26.84 8.50 25.35
CA VAL A 643 27.86 7.49 25.08
C VAL A 643 28.69 7.92 23.88
N ARG A 644 30.02 7.87 24.03
CA ARG A 644 30.96 8.20 22.95
C ARG A 644 31.49 6.93 22.32
N VAL A 645 31.37 6.83 21.00
CA VAL A 645 31.78 5.66 20.22
C VAL A 645 32.82 6.05 19.19
N ASP A 646 33.89 5.26 19.12
CA ASP A 646 34.87 5.31 18.04
C ASP A 646 34.36 4.47 16.86
N GLN A 647 33.78 5.11 15.84
CA GLN A 647 33.27 4.36 14.68
C GLN A 647 34.41 3.75 13.85
N SER A 648 35.62 4.32 13.90
CA SER A 648 36.76 3.80 13.14
C SER A 648 37.31 2.48 13.71
N ALA A 649 37.22 2.31 15.03
CA ALA A 649 37.72 1.12 15.72
C ALA A 649 36.71 -0.04 15.76
N ASN A 650 35.43 0.21 15.45
CA ASN A 650 34.34 -0.76 15.65
C ASN A 650 33.62 -1.16 14.35
N GLY A 651 34.20 -0.87 13.18
CA GLY A 651 33.59 -1.23 11.89
C GLY A 651 33.25 -2.72 11.78
N GLY A 652 32.02 -3.02 11.36
CA GLY A 652 31.46 -4.36 11.21
C GLY A 652 30.96 -5.00 12.51
N THR A 653 30.79 -4.23 13.59
CA THR A 653 30.43 -4.78 14.92
C THR A 653 29.30 -4.03 15.60
N TRP A 654 28.60 -4.73 16.51
CA TRP A 654 27.65 -4.14 17.44
C TRP A 654 28.40 -3.58 18.67
N VAL A 655 28.15 -2.31 18.99
CA VAL A 655 28.72 -1.62 20.14
C VAL A 655 27.65 -1.45 21.21
N ASN A 656 27.91 -1.93 22.43
CA ASN A 656 27.03 -1.74 23.57
C ASN A 656 27.04 -0.27 24.02
N LEU A 657 25.86 0.37 23.99
CA LEU A 657 25.67 1.73 24.48
C LEU A 657 25.33 1.74 25.97
N GLY A 658 24.62 0.73 26.45
CA GLY A 658 24.34 0.54 27.87
C GLY A 658 23.06 -0.23 28.11
N THR A 659 22.58 -0.24 29.35
CA THR A 659 21.27 -0.77 29.73
C THR A 659 20.49 0.33 30.45
N TYR A 660 19.31 0.63 29.94
CA TYR A 660 18.53 1.79 30.36
C TYR A 660 17.06 1.42 30.53
N TYR A 661 16.37 2.07 31.47
CA TYR A 661 14.95 1.85 31.70
C TYR A 661 14.11 2.71 30.75
N PHE A 662 13.27 2.07 29.93
CA PHE A 662 12.31 2.69 29.02
C PHE A 662 10.90 2.52 29.57
N THR A 663 10.08 3.57 29.43
CA THR A 663 8.69 3.62 29.88
C THR A 663 7.68 3.31 28.79
N GLY A 664 8.07 3.38 27.51
CA GLY A 664 7.17 3.20 26.37
C GLY A 664 6.48 4.49 25.94
N THR A 665 7.14 5.64 26.08
CA THR A 665 6.58 6.94 25.64
C THR A 665 7.33 7.48 24.43
N ASP A 666 6.64 8.22 23.56
CA ASP A 666 7.17 8.76 22.28
C ASP A 666 8.37 9.72 22.42
N ASN A 667 8.76 10.10 23.64
CA ASN A 667 9.91 10.95 23.92
C ASN A 667 11.20 10.16 24.24
N GLU A 668 11.17 8.84 24.11
CA GLU A 668 12.31 7.95 24.37
C GLU A 668 12.91 7.44 23.06
N PHE A 669 14.12 7.88 22.73
CA PHE A 669 14.76 7.56 21.46
C PHE A 669 16.28 7.69 21.57
N ILE A 670 17.00 7.08 20.62
CA ILE A 670 18.43 7.32 20.45
C ILE A 670 18.61 8.46 19.47
N TYR A 671 19.49 9.41 19.78
CA TYR A 671 19.86 10.53 18.93
C TYR A 671 21.34 10.48 18.59
N LEU A 672 21.69 10.70 17.33
CA LEU A 672 23.06 10.91 16.88
C LEU A 672 23.11 12.15 15.98
N GLY A 673 24.07 13.03 16.24
CA GLY A 673 24.28 14.26 15.46
C GLY A 673 25.73 14.42 15.03
N ASP A 674 25.95 15.26 14.02
CA ASP A 674 27.22 15.44 13.35
C ASP A 674 28.22 16.36 14.07
N ALA A 675 27.87 16.95 15.22
CA ALA A 675 28.75 17.77 16.06
C ALA A 675 29.75 16.94 16.88
N THR A 676 30.72 16.31 16.22
CA THR A 676 31.65 15.36 16.84
C THR A 676 32.95 15.98 17.37
N GLY A 677 33.29 17.20 16.96
CA GLY A 677 34.55 17.86 17.30
C GLY A 677 35.77 17.37 16.52
N SER A 678 35.56 16.63 15.42
CA SER A 678 36.65 16.14 14.56
C SER A 678 37.36 17.30 13.84
N LYS A 679 38.70 17.37 13.90
CA LYS A 679 39.51 18.47 13.33
C LYS A 679 39.76 18.29 11.83
N GLU A 680 39.61 19.37 11.07
CA GLU A 680 39.97 19.47 9.64
C GLU A 680 41.46 19.16 9.40
N ILE A 681 41.77 18.28 8.45
CA ILE A 681 43.00 18.36 7.65
C ILE A 681 42.56 18.29 6.19
N LYS A 682 42.75 19.38 5.45
CA LYS A 682 42.41 19.50 4.02
C LYS A 682 43.01 18.34 3.21
N LEU A 683 42.15 17.53 2.60
CA LEU A 683 42.47 16.78 1.40
C LEU A 683 41.62 17.34 0.26
N SER A 684 42.29 17.79 -0.79
CA SER A 684 41.67 18.42 -1.95
C SER A 684 40.93 17.38 -2.79
N HIS A 685 39.61 17.49 -2.88
CA HIS A 685 38.84 17.19 -4.09
C HIS A 685 37.80 18.31 -4.27
N GLU A 686 37.26 18.42 -5.49
CA GLU A 686 36.64 19.58 -6.12
C GLU A 686 35.54 20.32 -5.31
N GLU A 687 35.19 21.52 -5.81
CA GLU A 687 34.68 22.72 -5.11
C GLU A 687 33.36 22.62 -4.31
N ASN A 688 32.81 21.43 -4.04
CA ASN A 688 31.53 21.27 -3.31
C ASN A 688 31.46 20.18 -2.21
N GLU A 689 32.56 19.51 -1.83
CA GLU A 689 32.56 18.63 -0.64
C GLU A 689 33.52 19.12 0.46
N LYS A 690 32.94 19.56 1.58
CA LYS A 690 33.65 19.72 2.86
C LYS A 690 33.37 18.52 3.75
N ILE A 691 33.95 17.36 3.45
CA ILE A 691 33.84 16.20 4.33
C ILE A 691 35.23 15.61 4.58
N THR A 692 35.75 15.79 5.80
CA THR A 692 37.05 15.24 6.23
C THR A 692 36.88 13.88 6.95
N TYR A 693 35.79 13.72 7.70
CA TYR A 693 35.41 12.47 8.37
C TYR A 693 33.90 12.28 8.23
N LYS A 694 33.47 11.04 8.00
CA LYS A 694 32.06 10.65 7.94
C LYS A 694 31.56 10.32 9.34
N ILE A 695 30.35 10.73 9.67
CA ILE A 695 29.60 10.14 10.77
C ILE A 695 28.56 9.19 10.17
N LEU A 696 28.58 7.94 10.64
CA LEU A 696 27.73 6.86 10.11
C LEU A 696 26.47 6.69 10.96
N TYR A 697 25.36 6.40 10.30
CA TYR A 697 24.05 6.12 10.89
C TYR A 697 23.53 4.81 10.30
N ASP A 698 23.23 3.85 11.17
CA ASP A 698 22.75 2.53 10.75
C ASP A 698 21.77 1.94 11.79
N LYS A 699 21.87 0.65 12.13
CA LYS A 699 20.93 -0.05 13.01
C LYS A 699 21.18 0.26 14.49
N ILE A 700 20.09 0.47 15.23
CA ILE A 700 20.06 0.44 16.69
C ILE A 700 19.20 -0.73 17.12
N ARG A 701 19.69 -1.45 18.12
CA ARG A 701 19.14 -2.68 18.69
C ARG A 701 18.68 -2.45 20.12
N PHE A 702 17.45 -2.86 20.42
CA PHE A 702 16.90 -2.88 21.78
C PHE A 702 16.57 -4.30 22.21
N THR A 703 17.19 -4.77 23.29
CA THR A 703 16.93 -6.10 23.85
C THR A 703 16.46 -5.95 25.30
N ILE A 704 15.22 -6.32 25.59
CA ILE A 704 14.71 -6.27 26.96
C ILE A 704 15.54 -7.18 27.88
N GLN A 705 15.80 -6.72 29.09
CA GLN A 705 16.59 -7.41 30.10
C GLN A 705 15.64 -7.91 31.19
N VAL A 706 15.34 -9.20 31.16
CA VAL A 706 14.56 -9.89 32.19
C VAL A 706 15.53 -10.59 33.15
N PRO A 707 15.49 -10.32 34.46
CA PRO A 707 16.47 -10.86 35.41
C PRO A 707 16.60 -12.39 35.34
N GLY A 708 17.83 -12.87 35.17
CA GLY A 708 18.16 -14.30 35.10
C GLY A 708 17.88 -14.95 33.74
N PHE A 709 17.21 -14.26 32.81
CA PHE A 709 16.91 -14.78 31.49
C PHE A 709 17.82 -14.20 30.41
N THR A 710 18.17 -15.02 29.43
CA THR A 710 18.83 -14.62 28.19
C THR A 710 18.13 -15.30 27.02
N SER A 711 17.56 -14.54 26.10
CA SER A 711 16.92 -15.08 24.89
C SER A 711 17.86 -15.05 23.67
N GLY A 712 17.56 -15.89 22.68
CA GLY A 712 18.21 -15.92 21.38
C GLY A 712 17.37 -16.67 20.34
N GLY A 713 17.48 -16.23 19.08
CA GLY A 713 16.52 -16.56 18.03
C GLY A 713 15.14 -15.97 18.34
N ASP A 714 14.09 -16.65 17.91
CA ASP A 714 12.67 -16.31 17.99
C ASP A 714 12.12 -15.93 19.38
N TRP A 715 12.87 -16.13 20.47
CA TRP A 715 12.35 -15.91 21.83
C TRP A 715 12.22 -14.43 22.20
N GLU A 716 10.98 -13.98 22.38
CA GLU A 716 10.58 -12.63 22.77
C GLU A 716 9.86 -12.62 24.13
N TYR A 717 9.84 -11.45 24.80
CA TYR A 717 9.11 -11.22 26.04
C TYR A 717 8.12 -10.08 25.91
N GLY A 718 6.81 -10.36 26.04
CA GLY A 718 5.76 -9.40 25.76
C GLY A 718 4.35 -9.97 25.89
N THR A 719 3.39 -9.36 25.21
CA THR A 719 1.98 -9.79 25.19
C THR A 719 1.59 -10.33 23.83
N ASP A 720 0.83 -11.42 23.81
CA ASP A 720 0.30 -12.01 22.59
C ASP A 720 -1.23 -11.90 22.53
N SER A 721 -1.76 -11.40 21.42
CA SER A 721 -3.20 -11.16 21.26
C SER A 721 -4.02 -12.43 21.03
N VAL A 722 -3.38 -13.53 20.63
CA VAL A 722 -4.04 -14.81 20.31
C VAL A 722 -4.02 -15.73 21.51
N THR A 723 -2.85 -15.94 22.12
CA THR A 723 -2.68 -16.85 23.25
C THR A 723 -3.06 -16.19 24.59
N GLY A 724 -2.97 -14.85 24.67
CA GLY A 724 -3.15 -14.12 25.91
C GLY A 724 -2.08 -14.50 26.94
N SER A 725 -2.40 -14.45 28.23
CA SER A 725 -1.55 -14.96 29.30
C SER A 725 -2.38 -15.56 30.42
N VAL A 726 -1.80 -16.49 31.18
CA VAL A 726 -2.41 -17.08 32.38
C VAL A 726 -2.26 -16.11 33.56
N SER A 727 -1.11 -15.44 33.64
CA SER A 727 -0.78 -14.48 34.70
C SER A 727 -1.49 -13.13 34.56
N GLY A 728 -2.01 -12.81 33.36
CA GLY A 728 -2.50 -11.47 33.02
C GLY A 728 -1.38 -10.46 32.76
N GLY A 729 -0.13 -10.91 32.68
CA GLY A 729 1.07 -10.12 32.38
C GLY A 729 1.77 -10.55 31.09
N ASN A 730 3.04 -10.19 30.98
CA ASN A 730 3.90 -10.57 29.87
C ASN A 730 4.34 -12.04 29.97
N ILE A 731 4.55 -12.64 28.82
CA ILE A 731 4.95 -14.04 28.62
C ILE A 731 6.21 -14.11 27.75
N TRP A 732 6.86 -15.26 27.74
CA TRP A 732 7.86 -15.60 26.73
C TRP A 732 7.19 -16.32 25.56
N GLY A 733 7.66 -16.10 24.33
CA GLY A 733 7.10 -16.74 23.13
C GLY A 733 8.06 -16.75 21.96
N THR A 734 7.98 -17.76 21.09
CA THR A 734 8.74 -17.82 19.83
C THR A 734 8.02 -17.01 18.75
N VAL A 735 8.31 -15.71 18.71
CA VAL A 735 7.64 -14.63 17.95
C VAL A 735 6.27 -14.22 18.52
N MET A 736 6.15 -12.99 19.01
CA MET A 736 4.88 -12.45 19.49
C MET A 736 4.01 -11.99 18.32
N ASN A 737 2.72 -12.32 18.35
CA ASN A 737 1.73 -11.92 17.35
C ASN A 737 2.00 -12.40 15.90
N ALA A 738 3.06 -13.16 15.64
CA ALA A 738 3.37 -13.80 14.36
C ALA A 738 3.65 -15.31 14.49
N ASN A 739 4.04 -15.95 13.38
CA ASN A 739 4.48 -17.34 13.37
C ASN A 739 6.01 -17.40 13.56
N HIS A 740 6.52 -18.54 14.05
CA HIS A 740 7.96 -18.77 14.20
C HIS A 740 8.72 -18.76 12.87
N THR A 741 10.02 -18.53 12.90
CA THR A 741 10.87 -18.45 11.68
C THR A 741 11.20 -19.84 11.14
N ASP A 742 11.26 -20.00 9.82
CA ASP A 742 11.71 -21.25 9.17
C ASP A 742 13.21 -21.49 9.44
N ASN A 743 13.62 -22.75 9.63
CA ASN A 743 14.99 -23.18 9.99
C ASN A 743 15.52 -22.59 11.30
N THR A 744 14.64 -22.21 12.22
CA THR A 744 15.06 -21.59 13.48
C THR A 744 15.75 -22.59 14.40
N ASN A 745 16.67 -22.09 15.22
CA ASN A 745 17.31 -22.82 16.32
C ASN A 745 17.39 -21.89 17.55
N SER A 746 16.24 -21.70 18.16
CA SER A 746 16.01 -20.67 19.17
C SER A 746 16.21 -21.21 20.57
N SER A 747 16.73 -20.38 21.49
CA SER A 747 17.02 -20.76 22.87
C SER A 747 16.70 -19.64 23.85
N LEU A 748 15.86 -19.93 24.85
CA LEU A 748 15.68 -19.12 26.05
C LEU A 748 16.43 -19.79 27.19
N LEU A 749 17.37 -19.07 27.80
CA LEU A 749 18.17 -19.54 28.93
C LEU A 749 17.69 -18.90 30.23
N TYR A 750 17.69 -19.66 31.32
CA TYR A 750 17.41 -19.19 32.68
C TYR A 750 18.50 -19.67 33.64
N ASP A 751 19.27 -18.73 34.19
CA ASP A 751 20.33 -18.98 35.17
C ASP A 751 19.73 -19.21 36.56
N VAL A 752 19.92 -20.40 37.11
CA VAL A 752 19.42 -20.80 38.43
C VAL A 752 20.60 -21.07 39.36
N PRO A 753 20.83 -20.23 40.39
CA PRO A 753 21.91 -20.46 41.33
C PRO A 753 21.61 -21.70 42.19
N GLY A 754 22.64 -22.46 42.54
CA GLY A 754 22.52 -23.70 43.31
C GLY A 754 21.93 -23.49 44.70
N THR A 755 22.02 -22.27 45.23
CA THR A 755 21.35 -21.86 46.48
C THR A 755 19.82 -21.90 46.40
N SER A 756 19.26 -21.89 45.20
CA SER A 756 17.80 -22.00 44.94
C SER A 756 17.35 -23.44 44.71
N LEU A 757 18.27 -24.41 44.71
CA LEU A 757 17.99 -25.82 44.44
C LEU A 757 18.25 -26.68 45.67
N SER A 758 17.26 -27.50 46.02
CA SER A 758 17.28 -28.45 47.14
C SER A 758 16.81 -29.84 46.68
N ALA A 759 16.94 -30.84 47.56
CA ALA A 759 16.27 -32.11 47.33
C ALA A 759 14.76 -31.86 47.27
N ASN A 760 14.09 -32.23 46.16
CA ASN A 760 12.69 -31.94 45.81
C ASN A 760 12.45 -30.59 45.10
N SER A 761 13.48 -29.95 44.54
CA SER A 761 13.28 -28.80 43.65
C SER A 761 12.61 -29.22 42.35
N ILE A 762 11.67 -28.41 41.89
CA ILE A 762 10.90 -28.63 40.66
C ILE A 762 10.95 -27.37 39.78
N LEU A 763 11.06 -27.56 38.47
CA LEU A 763 10.75 -26.52 37.48
C LEU A 763 9.31 -26.70 37.05
N THR A 764 8.56 -25.61 37.03
CA THR A 764 7.20 -25.60 36.53
C THR A 764 6.93 -24.35 35.70
N PHE A 765 6.08 -24.46 34.69
CA PHE A 765 5.61 -23.33 33.89
C PHE A 765 4.28 -23.68 33.23
N ASP A 766 3.48 -22.67 32.92
CA ASP A 766 2.36 -22.82 31.99
C ASP A 766 2.90 -22.63 30.58
N HIS A 767 2.47 -23.45 29.63
CA HIS A 767 2.83 -23.28 28.22
C HIS A 767 1.65 -23.47 27.27
N TRP A 768 1.78 -22.83 26.12
CA TRP A 768 0.89 -22.99 24.98
C TRP A 768 1.75 -23.21 23.74
N TYR A 769 1.37 -24.12 22.85
CA TYR A 769 2.13 -24.32 21.61
C TYR A 769 1.27 -24.80 20.44
N ILE A 770 1.64 -24.32 19.24
CA ILE A 770 1.22 -24.86 17.95
C ILE A 770 2.46 -24.96 17.07
N ALA A 771 2.92 -26.18 16.80
CA ALA A 771 4.07 -26.46 15.94
C ALA A 771 3.75 -27.58 14.93
N GLU A 772 4.50 -27.61 13.82
CA GLU A 772 4.29 -28.58 12.76
C GLU A 772 4.57 -30.02 13.23
N SER A 773 3.56 -30.87 13.05
CA SER A 773 3.66 -32.31 13.28
C SER A 773 3.12 -33.07 12.07
N SER A 774 3.47 -34.35 11.97
CA SER A 774 2.98 -35.24 10.92
C SER A 774 1.46 -35.44 10.89
N GLY A 775 0.71 -34.91 11.88
CA GLY A 775 -0.74 -35.05 12.01
C GLY A 775 -1.21 -36.46 12.40
N THR A 776 -0.36 -37.48 12.28
CA THR A 776 -0.62 -38.86 12.70
C THR A 776 0.64 -39.48 13.31
N GLY A 777 0.55 -40.00 14.54
CA GLY A 777 1.69 -40.62 15.23
C GLY A 777 2.44 -39.64 16.14
N THR A 778 3.71 -39.92 16.41
CA THR A 778 4.55 -39.15 17.36
C THR A 778 5.71 -38.43 16.66
N THR A 779 5.66 -38.26 15.33
CA THR A 779 6.71 -37.56 14.57
C THR A 779 6.37 -36.08 14.44
N ALA A 780 7.31 -35.23 14.83
CA ALA A 780 7.27 -33.78 14.68
C ALA A 780 8.27 -33.30 13.63
N TYR A 781 7.94 -32.23 12.91
CA TYR A 781 8.87 -31.53 12.04
C TYR A 781 9.43 -30.30 12.76
N ASP A 782 8.58 -29.63 13.54
CA ASP A 782 8.92 -28.51 14.42
C ASP A 782 8.55 -28.81 15.87
N GLY A 783 9.25 -28.21 16.82
CA GLY A 783 8.88 -28.33 18.22
C GLY A 783 9.96 -27.84 19.17
N GLY A 784 9.70 -27.97 20.47
CA GLY A 784 10.63 -27.53 21.49
C GLY A 784 10.77 -28.48 22.68
N ASN A 785 11.94 -28.45 23.32
CA ASN A 785 12.23 -29.20 24.53
C ASN A 785 12.99 -28.35 25.57
N VAL A 786 13.11 -28.89 26.77
CA VAL A 786 13.80 -28.27 27.89
C VAL A 786 15.10 -29.04 28.11
N LYS A 787 16.19 -28.31 28.27
CA LYS A 787 17.52 -28.85 28.57
C LYS A 787 18.08 -28.18 29.81
N ILE A 788 19.04 -28.83 30.46
CA ILE A 788 19.75 -28.28 31.60
C ILE A 788 21.26 -28.45 31.43
N SER A 789 22.03 -27.51 31.99
CA SER A 789 23.48 -27.56 32.03
C SER A 789 23.98 -27.23 33.43
N SER A 790 24.82 -28.10 34.00
CA SER A 790 25.51 -27.88 35.29
C SER A 790 26.99 -27.52 35.12
N ASN A 791 27.42 -27.16 33.90
CA ASN A 791 28.82 -26.86 33.57
C ASN A 791 28.98 -25.57 32.73
N GLY A 792 28.10 -24.60 32.96
CA GLY A 792 28.14 -23.30 32.29
C GLY A 792 27.84 -23.36 30.79
N GLY A 793 26.99 -24.28 30.35
CA GLY A 793 26.52 -24.39 28.96
C GLY A 793 27.42 -25.20 28.03
N SER A 794 28.50 -25.81 28.53
CA SER A 794 29.42 -26.62 27.71
C SER A 794 28.82 -27.98 27.33
N PHE A 795 27.93 -28.52 28.16
CA PHE A 795 27.15 -29.73 27.90
C PHE A 795 25.69 -29.49 28.29
N TRP A 796 24.77 -30.08 27.53
CA TRP A 796 23.33 -29.98 27.73
C TRP A 796 22.72 -31.37 27.79
N GLU A 797 21.98 -31.65 28.85
CA GLU A 797 21.13 -32.84 28.95
C GLU A 797 19.66 -32.45 28.78
N ILE A 798 18.87 -33.31 28.15
CA ILE A 798 17.43 -33.08 27.99
C ILE A 798 16.74 -33.38 29.32
N LEU A 799 15.94 -32.42 29.80
CA LEU A 799 15.01 -32.62 30.90
C LEU A 799 13.70 -33.17 30.37
N TYR A 800 13.17 -34.18 31.05
CA TYR A 800 11.94 -34.85 30.65
C TYR A 800 10.76 -34.32 31.49
N PRO A 801 9.67 -33.86 30.84
CA PRO A 801 8.51 -33.38 31.54
C PRO A 801 7.67 -34.51 32.12
N LEU A 802 6.74 -34.15 32.98
CA LEU A 802 5.73 -35.04 33.53
C LEU A 802 4.33 -34.52 33.14
N PRO A 803 3.59 -35.21 32.24
CA PRO A 803 3.96 -36.40 31.48
C PRO A 803 5.03 -36.13 30.41
N ASP A 804 5.66 -37.20 29.89
CA ASP A 804 6.75 -37.13 28.91
C ASP A 804 6.32 -36.47 27.58
N TYR A 805 7.30 -36.04 26.79
CA TYR A 805 7.10 -35.46 25.47
C TYR A 805 6.25 -36.36 24.57
N SER A 806 5.30 -35.74 23.88
CA SER A 806 4.36 -36.44 23.00
C SER A 806 4.94 -36.77 21.62
N HIS A 807 6.03 -36.09 21.22
CA HIS A 807 6.61 -36.23 19.90
C HIS A 807 8.14 -36.38 19.92
N THR A 808 8.69 -36.84 18.80
CA THR A 808 10.12 -36.87 18.48
C THR A 808 10.34 -36.12 17.18
N ILE A 809 11.30 -35.21 17.19
CA ILE A 809 11.69 -34.43 16.01
C ILE A 809 12.26 -35.36 14.94
N SER A 810 11.78 -35.19 13.71
CA SER A 810 12.23 -35.93 12.53
C SER A 810 13.75 -35.79 12.35
N THR A 811 14.41 -36.91 12.03
CA THR A 811 15.83 -36.89 11.59
C THR A 811 15.98 -36.48 10.12
N ALA A 812 14.87 -36.37 9.39
CA ALA A 812 14.80 -35.80 8.05
C ALA A 812 14.39 -34.32 8.13
N TYR A 813 14.65 -33.55 7.06
CA TYR A 813 14.24 -32.14 6.89
C TYR A 813 15.07 -31.10 7.65
N ALA A 814 16.21 -31.50 8.22
CA ALA A 814 17.25 -30.59 8.71
C ALA A 814 16.86 -29.65 9.87
N ASN A 815 15.80 -29.99 10.63
CA ASN A 815 15.57 -29.41 11.95
C ASN A 815 16.84 -29.53 12.82
N PRO A 816 17.22 -28.50 13.60
CA PRO A 816 18.44 -28.50 14.42
C PRO A 816 18.44 -29.47 15.60
N MET A 817 17.31 -30.11 15.93
CA MET A 817 17.16 -31.07 17.03
C MET A 817 16.80 -32.50 16.55
N PRO A 818 17.53 -33.07 15.58
CA PRO A 818 17.09 -34.30 14.90
C PRO A 818 17.05 -35.49 15.87
N GLY A 819 15.89 -36.14 15.98
CA GLY A 819 15.68 -37.31 16.83
C GLY A 819 15.52 -37.00 18.32
N GLU A 820 15.49 -35.73 18.72
CA GLU A 820 15.22 -35.35 20.11
C GLU A 820 13.70 -35.38 20.41
N PRO A 821 13.29 -35.73 21.64
CA PRO A 821 11.91 -35.59 22.07
C PRO A 821 11.52 -34.10 22.17
N ALA A 822 10.26 -33.78 21.90
CA ALA A 822 9.77 -32.39 21.88
C ALA A 822 8.25 -32.28 22.13
N TYR A 823 7.84 -31.10 22.60
CA TYR A 823 6.47 -30.60 22.46
C TYR A 823 6.25 -30.16 21.01
N SER A 824 5.20 -30.67 20.39
CA SER A 824 4.80 -30.37 19.02
C SER A 824 3.31 -30.65 18.81
N GLY A 825 2.74 -30.26 17.67
CA GLY A 825 1.31 -30.25 17.43
C GLY A 825 0.63 -29.10 18.16
N ASN A 826 -0.64 -29.26 18.55
CA ASN A 826 -1.43 -28.23 19.22
C ASN A 826 -1.75 -28.63 20.67
N SER A 827 -1.37 -27.80 21.64
CA SER A 827 -1.62 -28.04 23.07
C SER A 827 -3.09 -27.92 23.48
N GLY A 828 -3.94 -27.29 22.65
CA GLY A 828 -5.37 -27.08 22.91
C GLY A 828 -5.67 -25.93 23.88
N GLY A 829 -4.68 -25.11 24.22
CA GLY A 829 -4.76 -24.08 25.25
C GLY A 829 -3.50 -24.05 26.13
N TRP A 830 -3.52 -23.22 27.17
CA TRP A 830 -2.47 -23.21 28.19
C TRP A 830 -2.57 -24.47 29.03
N VAL A 831 -1.48 -25.21 29.12
CA VAL A 831 -1.35 -26.41 29.96
C VAL A 831 -0.11 -26.28 30.85
N ARG A 832 -0.07 -27.03 31.94
CA ARG A 832 1.01 -26.96 32.93
C ARG A 832 2.07 -28.01 32.62
N ALA A 833 3.35 -27.63 32.65
CA ALA A 833 4.48 -28.55 32.57
C ALA A 833 5.29 -28.54 33.88
N ALA A 834 5.78 -29.71 34.29
CA ALA A 834 6.60 -29.89 35.49
C ALA A 834 7.81 -30.80 35.20
N PHE A 835 8.95 -30.49 35.81
CA PHE A 835 10.21 -31.22 35.68
C PHE A 835 10.88 -31.35 37.06
N ASP A 836 11.43 -32.54 37.34
CA ASP A 836 12.22 -32.78 38.55
C ASP A 836 13.64 -32.23 38.41
N LEU A 837 14.07 -31.42 39.38
CA LEU A 837 15.42 -30.86 39.46
C LEU A 837 16.21 -31.40 40.68
N SER A 838 15.69 -32.40 41.39
CA SER A 838 16.26 -32.89 42.66
C SER A 838 17.71 -33.33 42.54
N THR A 839 18.13 -33.86 41.39
CA THR A 839 19.51 -34.31 41.13
C THR A 839 20.52 -33.16 41.04
N PHE A 840 20.06 -31.92 40.92
CA PHE A 840 20.88 -30.73 40.79
C PHE A 840 20.97 -29.90 42.08
N ALA A 841 20.46 -30.44 43.20
CA ALA A 841 20.48 -29.76 44.50
C ALA A 841 21.88 -29.20 44.83
N GLY A 842 21.95 -27.90 45.14
CA GLY A 842 23.18 -27.19 45.47
C GLY A 842 24.12 -26.87 44.31
N SER A 843 23.81 -27.24 43.06
CA SER A 843 24.62 -26.92 41.88
C SER A 843 24.06 -25.72 41.11
N ASP A 844 24.91 -24.80 40.66
CA ASP A 844 24.49 -23.77 39.69
C ASP A 844 24.14 -24.45 38.36
N VAL A 845 22.96 -24.12 37.82
CA VAL A 845 22.47 -24.69 36.56
C VAL A 845 21.93 -23.62 35.61
N ILE A 846 21.92 -23.93 34.33
CA ILE A 846 21.25 -23.15 33.30
C ILE A 846 20.15 -24.02 32.70
N ILE A 847 18.91 -23.55 32.76
CA ILE A 847 17.77 -24.19 32.10
C ILE A 847 17.60 -23.56 30.72
N LYS A 848 17.36 -24.36 29.70
CA LYS A 848 17.18 -23.91 28.31
C LYS A 848 15.88 -24.44 27.75
N TRP A 849 15.00 -23.55 27.28
CA TRP A 849 13.91 -23.90 26.37
C TRP A 849 14.43 -23.73 24.95
N GLN A 850 14.63 -24.84 24.24
CA GLN A 850 15.09 -24.84 22.86
C GLN A 850 13.91 -25.12 21.93
N PHE A 851 13.75 -24.31 20.88
CA PHE A 851 12.75 -24.50 19.83
C PHE A 851 13.45 -24.55 18.47
N GLY A 852 13.04 -25.48 17.61
CA GLY A 852 13.64 -25.61 16.29
C GLY A 852 12.60 -25.97 15.23
N SER A 853 12.81 -25.45 14.02
CA SER A 853 11.95 -25.69 12.87
C SER A 853 12.71 -26.20 11.64
N ASP A 854 11.96 -26.76 10.70
CA ASP A 854 12.45 -27.10 9.36
C ASP A 854 12.26 -25.95 8.35
N ALA A 855 12.47 -26.20 7.06
CA ALA A 855 12.50 -25.16 6.03
C ALA A 855 11.12 -24.69 5.50
N ILE A 856 10.01 -25.35 5.85
CA ILE A 856 8.68 -25.06 5.26
C ILE A 856 7.58 -25.31 6.29
N TYR A 857 6.59 -24.40 6.37
CA TYR A 857 5.40 -24.46 7.22
C TYR A 857 5.61 -24.10 8.70
N ASN A 858 5.74 -22.80 8.94
CA ASN A 858 5.66 -22.28 10.30
C ASN A 858 4.23 -22.18 10.87
N TYR A 859 4.18 -22.20 12.19
CA TYR A 859 2.98 -22.00 13.01
C TYR A 859 3.30 -21.01 14.13
N ARG A 860 2.44 -20.92 15.14
CA ARG A 860 2.60 -19.98 16.25
C ARG A 860 3.79 -20.29 17.17
N GLY A 861 4.33 -21.50 17.13
CA GLY A 861 5.48 -21.88 17.93
C GLY A 861 5.13 -22.18 19.40
N TRP A 862 5.95 -21.74 20.35
CA TRP A 862 5.90 -22.10 21.77
C TRP A 862 5.95 -20.89 22.70
N TYR A 863 5.02 -20.83 23.66
CA TYR A 863 4.86 -19.75 24.63
C TYR A 863 4.92 -20.28 26.06
N LEU A 864 5.49 -19.49 26.98
CA LEU A 864 5.72 -19.82 28.39
C LEU A 864 5.23 -18.69 29.30
N ASP A 865 4.55 -19.06 30.37
CA ASP A 865 4.09 -18.17 31.44
C ASP A 865 4.35 -18.83 32.80
N ASN A 866 4.31 -18.05 33.87
CA ASN A 866 4.47 -18.53 35.26
C ASN A 866 5.69 -19.45 35.47
N ILE A 867 6.82 -19.17 34.82
CA ILE A 867 8.06 -19.93 35.00
C ILE A 867 8.52 -19.83 36.45
N SER A 868 8.64 -20.98 37.10
CA SER A 868 8.98 -21.06 38.51
C SER A 868 9.90 -22.25 38.80
N VAL A 869 10.99 -21.98 39.49
CA VAL A 869 11.79 -22.99 40.18
C VAL A 869 11.47 -22.89 41.66
N SER A 870 10.91 -23.95 42.23
CA SER A 870 10.47 -23.98 43.63
C SER A 870 10.81 -25.31 44.28
N VAL A 871 10.62 -25.39 45.60
CA VAL A 871 10.74 -26.64 46.35
C VAL A 871 9.34 -27.18 46.55
N MET A 872 9.09 -28.43 46.19
CA MET A 872 7.81 -29.08 46.46
C MET A 872 7.57 -29.12 47.98
N PRO A 873 6.46 -28.56 48.48
CA PRO A 873 6.21 -28.54 49.91
C PRO A 873 5.87 -29.93 50.46
N GLU A 874 6.22 -30.17 51.72
CA GLU A 874 5.82 -31.39 52.43
C GLU A 874 4.30 -31.38 52.68
N PRO A 875 3.60 -32.54 52.66
CA PRO A 875 2.19 -32.61 53.03
C PRO A 875 1.93 -32.08 54.45
N GLU A 876 1.13 -31.02 54.56
CA GLU A 876 0.74 -30.43 55.84
C GLU A 876 -0.60 -30.99 56.34
N ASN A 877 -0.90 -30.74 57.63
CA ASN A 877 -2.15 -31.14 58.28
C ASN A 877 -2.49 -32.64 58.17
N VAL A 878 -1.46 -33.49 58.24
CA VAL A 878 -1.64 -34.95 58.22
C VAL A 878 -2.44 -35.41 59.45
N GLN A 879 -3.68 -35.86 59.23
CA GLN A 879 -4.56 -36.42 60.25
C GLN A 879 -4.76 -37.91 60.03
N THR A 880 -4.91 -38.66 61.12
CA THR A 880 -5.12 -40.10 61.07
C THR A 880 -6.29 -40.51 61.97
N THR A 881 -7.19 -41.32 61.44
CA THR A 881 -8.30 -41.94 62.19
C THR A 881 -8.27 -43.46 62.02
N SER A 882 -8.80 -44.19 63.01
CA SER A 882 -8.92 -45.64 62.94
C SER A 882 -10.32 -46.09 63.36
N ALA A 883 -10.86 -47.08 62.64
CA ALA A 883 -12.15 -47.71 62.94
C ALA A 883 -12.03 -49.22 62.68
N GLY A 884 -12.03 -50.03 63.75
CA GLY A 884 -11.78 -51.46 63.65
C GLY A 884 -10.37 -51.76 63.13
N SER A 885 -10.27 -52.49 62.01
CA SER A 885 -9.00 -52.78 61.33
C SER A 885 -8.68 -51.83 60.17
N THR A 886 -9.36 -50.69 60.07
CA THR A 886 -9.18 -49.73 58.98
C THR A 886 -8.54 -48.44 59.50
N ILE A 887 -7.56 -47.93 58.77
CA ILE A 887 -6.86 -46.66 59.03
C ILE A 887 -7.14 -45.73 57.85
N SER A 888 -7.52 -44.49 58.16
CA SER A 888 -7.69 -43.43 57.17
C SER A 888 -6.78 -42.26 57.52
N ILE A 889 -6.00 -41.81 56.54
CA ILE A 889 -5.08 -40.68 56.63
C ILE A 889 -5.55 -39.61 55.65
N THR A 890 -5.58 -38.36 56.08
CA THR A 890 -5.91 -37.20 55.23
C THR A 890 -4.87 -36.10 55.41
N TRP A 891 -4.62 -35.30 54.39
CA TRP A 891 -3.68 -34.17 54.43
C TRP A 891 -4.15 -33.06 53.49
N ASP A 892 -3.51 -31.90 53.54
CA ASP A 892 -3.76 -30.83 52.59
C ASP A 892 -3.16 -31.15 51.23
N ALA A 893 -3.87 -30.82 50.15
CA ALA A 893 -3.35 -31.04 48.81
C ALA A 893 -2.09 -30.19 48.57
N VAL A 894 -1.00 -30.84 48.19
CA VAL A 894 0.26 -30.21 47.81
C VAL A 894 0.15 -29.75 46.35
N PRO A 895 0.41 -28.46 46.06
CA PRO A 895 0.44 -27.95 44.68
C PRO A 895 1.40 -28.74 43.81
N ASP A 896 0.99 -29.00 42.56
CA ASP A 896 1.72 -29.77 41.54
C ASP A 896 2.00 -31.25 41.89
N ALA A 897 1.59 -31.75 43.06
CA ALA A 897 1.69 -33.18 43.37
C ALA A 897 0.69 -33.99 42.54
N THR A 898 1.19 -34.97 41.80
CA THR A 898 0.34 -35.88 40.99
C THR A 898 0.00 -37.16 41.75
N GLU A 899 0.77 -37.49 42.78
CA GLU A 899 0.50 -38.62 43.67
C GLU A 899 1.10 -38.36 45.07
N TYR A 900 0.72 -39.19 46.03
CA TYR A 900 1.28 -39.24 47.37
C TYR A 900 1.72 -40.65 47.70
N ILE A 901 2.91 -40.80 48.28
CA ILE A 901 3.41 -42.08 48.78
C ILE A 901 3.17 -42.15 50.28
N ILE A 902 2.49 -43.21 50.70
CA ILE A 902 2.22 -43.52 52.10
C ILE A 902 3.29 -44.50 52.57
N TYR A 903 4.00 -44.12 53.63
CA TYR A 903 4.99 -44.96 54.27
C TYR A 903 4.47 -45.41 55.63
N ALA A 904 4.95 -46.57 56.09
CA ALA A 904 4.63 -47.07 57.41
C ALA A 904 5.85 -47.67 58.13
N SER A 905 5.86 -47.56 59.46
CA SER A 905 6.89 -48.10 60.35
C SER A 905 6.29 -48.68 61.64
N ASP A 906 7.00 -49.61 62.27
CA ASP A 906 6.68 -50.19 63.58
C ASP A 906 7.17 -49.30 64.74
N LEU A 907 8.09 -48.37 64.46
CA LEU A 907 8.67 -47.43 65.41
C LEU A 907 8.44 -45.97 64.95
N PRO A 908 8.25 -45.01 65.88
CA PRO A 908 8.01 -43.60 65.54
C PRO A 908 9.19 -42.97 64.78
N ASP A 909 10.42 -43.35 65.15
CA ASP A 909 11.67 -42.88 64.56
C ASP A 909 12.38 -44.00 63.78
N GLY A 910 11.63 -45.02 63.36
CA GLY A 910 12.16 -46.18 62.64
C GLY A 910 12.40 -45.94 61.16
N VAL A 911 12.80 -47.01 60.46
CA VAL A 911 12.84 -47.01 59.00
C VAL A 911 11.40 -47.05 58.49
N PHE A 912 11.01 -46.03 57.73
CA PHE A 912 9.72 -45.95 57.05
C PHE A 912 9.85 -46.58 55.67
N THR A 913 9.07 -47.62 55.41
CA THR A 913 9.03 -48.30 54.10
C THR A 913 7.76 -47.90 53.36
N PRO A 914 7.79 -47.73 52.02
CA PRO A 914 6.59 -47.52 51.21
C PRO A 914 5.54 -48.61 51.51
N LEU A 915 4.30 -48.19 51.70
CA LEU A 915 3.16 -49.05 51.99
C LEU A 915 2.18 -49.06 50.82
N ASP A 916 1.81 -47.88 50.33
CA ASP A 916 0.79 -47.69 49.29
C ASP A 916 0.93 -46.29 48.70
N THR A 917 0.14 -45.99 47.67
CA THR A 917 0.07 -44.65 47.07
C THR A 917 -1.37 -44.13 46.99
N SER A 918 -1.51 -42.83 46.77
CA SER A 918 -2.82 -42.21 46.55
C SER A 918 -2.73 -41.04 45.57
N ALA A 919 -3.63 -41.01 44.59
CA ALA A 919 -3.78 -39.90 43.65
C ALA A 919 -4.60 -38.72 44.23
N ILE A 920 -5.10 -38.85 45.46
CA ILE A 920 -5.87 -37.82 46.16
C ILE A 920 -5.26 -37.57 47.54
N ASN A 921 -5.64 -36.46 48.18
CA ASN A 921 -5.11 -36.04 49.48
C ASN A 921 -5.67 -36.85 50.68
N SER A 922 -5.95 -38.13 50.46
CA SER A 922 -6.38 -39.07 51.47
C SER A 922 -6.00 -40.50 51.10
N TRP A 923 -5.83 -41.35 52.08
CA TRP A 923 -5.58 -42.77 51.91
C TRP A 923 -6.36 -43.59 52.95
N THR A 924 -6.88 -44.75 52.55
CA THR A 924 -7.54 -45.68 53.47
C THR A 924 -7.04 -47.10 53.22
N GLY A 925 -6.55 -47.76 54.27
CA GLY A 925 -6.05 -49.13 54.20
C GLY A 925 -6.31 -49.93 55.46
N ASN A 926 -5.93 -51.20 55.45
CA ASN A 926 -6.04 -52.06 56.62
C ASN A 926 -4.87 -51.83 57.59
N SER A 927 -5.16 -51.85 58.89
CA SER A 927 -4.15 -51.79 59.95
C SER A 927 -3.30 -53.05 59.93
N ASP A 928 -2.03 -52.93 59.53
CA ASP A 928 -1.04 -53.97 59.78
C ASP A 928 -0.73 -53.96 61.28
N ALA A 929 -0.95 -55.08 61.96
CA ALA A 929 -0.72 -55.20 63.41
C ALA A 929 0.75 -54.93 63.81
N GLN A 930 1.69 -54.97 62.86
CA GLN A 930 3.10 -54.68 63.09
C GLN A 930 3.49 -53.22 62.84
N LYS A 931 2.74 -52.43 62.05
CA LYS A 931 3.09 -51.04 61.72
C LYS A 931 2.12 -50.06 62.39
N LYS A 932 2.65 -49.05 63.10
CA LYS A 932 1.86 -48.13 63.94
C LYS A 932 2.02 -46.65 63.59
N PHE A 933 3.03 -46.30 62.80
CA PHE A 933 3.36 -44.93 62.45
C PHE A 933 3.36 -44.79 60.93
N TYR A 934 2.83 -43.67 60.44
CA TYR A 934 2.68 -43.40 59.02
C TYR A 934 3.31 -42.05 58.66
N LYS A 935 3.87 -41.96 57.45
CA LYS A 935 4.33 -40.71 56.84
C LYS A 935 3.75 -40.62 55.44
N VAL A 936 3.59 -39.39 54.95
CA VAL A 936 3.12 -39.10 53.60
C VAL A 936 4.14 -38.22 52.92
N SER A 937 4.52 -38.54 51.70
CA SER A 937 5.28 -37.66 50.82
C SER A 937 4.42 -37.29 49.63
N ALA A 938 4.43 -36.00 49.26
CA ALA A 938 3.97 -35.60 47.93
C ALA A 938 5.04 -35.97 46.91
N VAL A 939 4.59 -36.41 45.74
CA VAL A 939 5.46 -36.71 44.61
C VAL A 939 4.82 -36.27 43.31
N LEU A 940 5.66 -35.91 42.34
CA LEU A 940 5.30 -35.90 40.93
C LEU A 940 5.49 -37.33 40.41
N GLN A 941 4.50 -38.23 40.47
CA GLN A 941 4.67 -39.62 40.01
C GLN A 941 4.76 -39.68 38.47
N TYR A 942 5.74 -40.29 37.76
CA TYR A 942 6.90 -41.16 38.06
C TYR A 942 6.72 -42.63 37.69
N ASP A 943 6.86 -42.97 36.42
CA ASP A 943 7.39 -44.28 36.04
C ASP A 943 8.93 -44.20 36.03
N LYS A 944 9.59 -44.16 37.22
CA LYS A 944 11.00 -44.60 37.34
C LYS A 944 11.51 -44.94 38.73
#